data_AF-A0A2M8JTX6-F1
#
_entry.id   AF-A0A2M8JTX6-F1
#
_cell.length_a   1.000
_cell.length_b   1.000
_cell.length_c   1.000
_cell.angle_alpha   90.00
_cell.angle_beta   90.00
_cell.angle_gamma   90.00
#
_symmetry.space_group_name_H-M   'P 1'
#
loop_
_entity.id
_entity.type
_entity.pdbx_description
1 polymer ?
#
loop_
_entity_poly.entity_id
_entity_poly.type
_entity_poly.pdbx_seq_one_letter_code
_entity_poly.pdbx_strand_id
1 'polypeptide(L)'
;MPLKRFLKWLGYSVSSIIVIILLVFFIASLYVQKHKKELIAEASASIKEKFHSVVAIKDIHLSLFAQFPNLSIQLEEVDVQGPMYHIHHQKLFTVKDISVRIKTWPLLGGKIVLSKTKLKDGQLFIYTDKLGNHNLDEFKQKQSTQKKSNFQIPENIELNKFNIIIRDDQKLKNFQFNIQSLQVQSKENDSVTLIAIKKDLVVKSLIFNHLKGSFLKDQNLKGNYTIKLQKQKQLLSFDKIDLTIEKIPFQLSGNFELKKEGLFNLEIRTQNAPFSFAKSILTKNINKVLNQIIITKPLTIDANIKGPLSGGEPNVIAHWNTKKTTIGTTQIQFTNADVEGTFDNQVNKTLEPNDANSSIILSKLSGNWHEIPIQTSTIQIHNLTHPHLKGGFKTQFNLAQLNPPLNTENIVLKNGKGKIDIEFEGPLENISETNTKIEASLQITNAEIFIKPIQKYLSNTFADIKISNNTVEIKKLTALTKEGSQLNITGTSTNSLAAIPNTPGKANINLNISSPNLNLNEFSNSLQHGISKNKKPRKATFSKIDHILENENIHINLNANSIKWQKLVATNLKSSIDLNAGNWQLNNLTMNLGTGTIQLSTKMLTIQSRKILSANFQVNRVKADALLYGMNNFGLNGLSHKNIRGELNISGQLKSPLNKQGGINPEQITAAINFQINQGALLNYAPLLKIQDHIFKKRQLDSLQFANIKNEITINKGNIHIPRMEIATSALNLFVGGDYGLNGNTDLHIQVPLNNLTQRDQTKKMKIASNKEKGGTSIFLRAISEPNGQVKIKLDPKGGQYKREQIAQ
;
A
#
# COMPACT_ATOMS: atom_id res chain seq x y z
N MET A 1 -101.21 -5.41 10.93
CA MET A 1 -100.90 -6.67 10.21
C MET A 1 -100.01 -7.54 11.09
N PRO A 2 -100.29 -8.83 11.31
CA PRO A 2 -99.46 -9.65 12.19
C PRO A 2 -98.11 -9.93 11.53
N LEU A 3 -97.02 -9.66 12.25
CA LEU A 3 -95.63 -9.77 11.82
C LEU A 3 -95.31 -11.08 11.07
N LYS A 4 -95.97 -12.20 11.42
CA LYS A 4 -95.86 -13.49 10.74
C LYS A 4 -96.39 -13.52 9.30
N ARG A 5 -97.48 -12.80 8.97
CA ARG A 5 -97.99 -12.70 7.59
C ARG A 5 -97.10 -11.78 6.75
N PHE A 6 -96.62 -10.69 7.33
CA PHE A 6 -95.65 -9.80 6.68
C PHE A 6 -94.33 -10.53 6.39
N LEU A 7 -93.77 -11.28 7.33
CA LEU A 7 -92.56 -12.08 7.13
C LEU A 7 -92.74 -13.20 6.09
N LYS A 8 -93.92 -13.84 6.01
CA LYS A 8 -94.22 -14.80 4.94
C LYS A 8 -94.29 -14.14 3.57
N TRP A 9 -94.99 -13.01 3.44
CA TRP A 9 -95.07 -12.26 2.18
C TRP A 9 -93.73 -11.65 1.77
N LEU A 10 -92.95 -11.15 2.74
CA LEU A 10 -91.56 -10.72 2.52
C LEU A 10 -90.70 -11.89 2.05
N GLY A 11 -90.83 -13.06 2.68
CA GLY A 11 -90.14 -14.29 2.27
C GLY A 11 -90.50 -14.74 0.86
N TYR A 12 -91.78 -14.74 0.49
CA TYR A 12 -92.21 -15.07 -0.87
C TYR A 12 -91.78 -14.02 -1.90
N SER A 13 -91.83 -12.73 -1.57
CA SER A 13 -91.37 -11.66 -2.45
C SER A 13 -89.85 -11.72 -2.67
N VAL A 14 -89.07 -11.94 -1.62
CA VAL A 14 -87.61 -12.13 -1.70
C VAL A 14 -87.28 -13.40 -2.50
N SER A 15 -87.96 -14.51 -2.24
CA SER A 15 -87.79 -15.76 -3.00
C SER A 15 -88.15 -15.58 -4.48
N SER A 16 -89.24 -14.88 -4.80
CA SER A 16 -89.66 -14.61 -6.17
C SER A 16 -88.65 -13.72 -6.90
N ILE A 17 -88.11 -12.70 -6.23
CA ILE A 17 -87.05 -11.84 -6.77
C ILE A 17 -85.79 -12.66 -7.05
N ILE A 18 -85.39 -13.54 -6.12
CA ILE A 18 -84.23 -14.43 -6.31
C ILE A 18 -84.44 -15.36 -7.50
N VAL A 19 -85.63 -15.97 -7.65
CA VAL A 19 -85.94 -16.85 -8.79
C VAL A 19 -85.94 -16.08 -10.10
N ILE A 20 -86.53 -14.88 -10.16
CA ILE A 20 -86.52 -14.02 -11.36
C ILE A 20 -85.09 -13.63 -11.74
N ILE A 21 -84.26 -13.27 -10.76
CA ILE A 21 -82.85 -12.95 -10.98
C ILE A 21 -82.11 -14.17 -11.55
N LEU A 22 -82.30 -15.36 -10.96
CA LEU A 22 -81.70 -16.61 -11.46
C LEU A 22 -82.19 -16.95 -12.87
N LEU A 23 -83.46 -16.71 -13.20
CA LEU A 23 -84.04 -16.96 -14.52
C LEU A 23 -83.47 -16.03 -15.59
N VAL A 24 -83.40 -14.71 -15.31
CA VAL A 24 -82.79 -13.73 -16.22
C VAL A 24 -81.32 -14.09 -16.49
N PHE A 25 -80.60 -14.53 -15.47
CA PHE A 25 -79.23 -14.98 -15.64
C PHE A 25 -79.09 -16.30 -16.39
N PHE A 26 -80.00 -17.26 -16.16
CA PHE A 26 -80.03 -18.50 -16.93
C PHE A 26 -80.25 -18.21 -18.42
N ILE A 27 -81.18 -17.29 -18.74
CA ILE A 27 -81.43 -16.82 -20.11
C ILE A 27 -80.19 -16.12 -20.69
N ALA A 28 -79.53 -15.24 -19.93
CA ALA A 28 -78.31 -14.55 -20.38
C ALA A 28 -77.14 -15.54 -20.60
N SER A 29 -76.99 -16.55 -19.74
CA SER A 29 -76.00 -17.62 -19.88
C SER A 29 -76.27 -18.46 -21.13
N LEU A 30 -77.52 -18.87 -21.36
CA LEU A 30 -77.92 -19.57 -22.58
C LEU A 30 -77.69 -18.72 -23.83
N TYR A 31 -77.95 -17.41 -23.77
CA TYR A 31 -77.69 -16.50 -24.87
C TYR A 31 -76.20 -16.44 -25.22
N VAL A 32 -75.31 -16.23 -24.22
CA VAL A 32 -73.86 -16.22 -24.46
C VAL A 32 -73.35 -17.57 -24.96
N GLN A 33 -73.89 -18.68 -24.45
CA GLN A 33 -73.49 -20.01 -24.90
C GLN A 33 -73.96 -20.32 -26.33
N LYS A 34 -75.17 -19.90 -26.71
CA LYS A 34 -75.72 -20.06 -28.07
C LYS A 34 -75.04 -19.17 -29.10
N HIS A 35 -74.72 -17.93 -28.73
CA HIS A 35 -74.11 -16.92 -29.61
C HIS A 35 -72.58 -16.83 -29.46
N LYS A 36 -71.95 -17.79 -28.78
CA LYS A 36 -70.51 -17.80 -28.47
C LYS A 36 -69.61 -17.53 -29.69
N LYS A 37 -69.90 -18.16 -30.84
CA LYS A 37 -69.11 -17.96 -32.07
C LYS A 37 -69.22 -16.53 -32.62
N GLU A 38 -70.41 -15.93 -32.57
CA GLU A 38 -70.66 -14.56 -33.02
C GLU A 38 -70.00 -13.56 -32.07
N LEU A 39 -70.12 -13.77 -30.76
CA LEU A 39 -69.51 -12.91 -29.73
C LEU A 39 -67.98 -12.94 -29.79
N ILE A 40 -67.37 -14.11 -30.03
CA ILE A 40 -65.91 -14.22 -30.28
C ILE A 40 -65.53 -13.44 -31.54
N ALA A 41 -66.27 -13.62 -32.64
CA ALA A 41 -65.98 -12.93 -33.89
C ALA A 41 -66.10 -11.41 -33.76
N GLU A 42 -67.13 -10.91 -33.06
CA GLU A 42 -67.35 -9.48 -32.82
C GLU A 42 -66.29 -8.89 -31.88
N ALA A 43 -65.93 -9.60 -30.81
CA ALA A 43 -64.87 -9.19 -29.90
C ALA A 43 -63.51 -9.13 -30.62
N SER A 44 -63.16 -10.16 -31.40
CA SER A 44 -61.94 -10.18 -32.21
C SER A 44 -61.94 -9.10 -33.29
N ALA A 45 -63.06 -8.84 -33.96
CA ALA A 45 -63.18 -7.75 -34.95
C ALA A 45 -62.99 -6.37 -34.31
N SER A 46 -63.60 -6.12 -33.15
CA SER A 46 -63.46 -4.88 -32.40
C SER A 46 -62.02 -4.62 -31.96
N ILE A 47 -61.28 -5.65 -31.55
CA ILE A 47 -59.87 -5.51 -31.16
C ILE A 47 -58.99 -5.35 -32.41
N LYS A 48 -59.28 -6.05 -33.51
CA LYS A 48 -58.57 -5.90 -34.78
C LYS A 48 -58.71 -4.49 -35.35
N GLU A 49 -59.90 -3.91 -35.32
CA GLU A 49 -60.16 -2.54 -35.77
C GLU A 49 -59.40 -1.52 -34.91
N LYS A 50 -59.43 -1.69 -33.58
CA LYS A 50 -58.84 -0.72 -32.65
C LYS A 50 -57.32 -0.81 -32.52
N PHE A 51 -56.75 -2.01 -32.67
CA PHE A 51 -55.33 -2.27 -32.35
C PHE A 51 -54.54 -2.86 -33.52
N HIS A 52 -55.13 -2.94 -34.72
CA HIS A 52 -54.53 -3.57 -35.92
C HIS A 52 -53.88 -4.93 -35.64
N SER A 53 -54.47 -5.69 -34.72
CA SER A 53 -53.91 -6.93 -34.19
C SER A 53 -54.79 -8.12 -34.56
N VAL A 54 -54.17 -9.29 -34.72
CA VAL A 54 -54.91 -10.54 -34.92
C VAL A 54 -55.14 -11.16 -33.54
N VAL A 55 -56.40 -11.33 -33.16
CA VAL A 55 -56.80 -11.85 -31.85
C VAL A 55 -57.45 -13.20 -31.98
N ALA A 56 -56.89 -14.20 -31.30
CA ALA A 56 -57.49 -15.50 -31.11
C ALA A 56 -58.01 -15.62 -29.67
N ILE A 57 -59.27 -16.02 -29.52
CA ILE A 57 -59.93 -16.30 -28.24
C ILE A 57 -60.52 -17.70 -28.34
N LYS A 58 -60.17 -18.61 -27.42
CA LYS A 58 -60.67 -19.98 -27.45
C LYS A 58 -62.08 -20.09 -26.89
N ASP A 59 -62.33 -19.45 -25.76
CA ASP A 59 -63.61 -19.54 -25.05
C ASP A 59 -64.06 -18.20 -24.45
N ILE A 60 -65.38 -18.02 -24.32
CA ILE A 60 -66.04 -16.91 -23.65
C ILE A 60 -67.25 -17.45 -22.88
N HIS A 61 -67.33 -17.14 -21.58
CA HIS A 61 -68.47 -17.47 -20.74
C HIS A 61 -68.82 -16.37 -19.73
N LEU A 62 -70.05 -16.44 -19.21
CA LEU A 62 -70.51 -15.59 -18.12
C LEU A 62 -70.30 -16.28 -16.78
N SER A 63 -69.78 -15.53 -15.81
CA SER A 63 -69.63 -16.00 -14.43
C SER A 63 -70.50 -15.18 -13.48
N LEU A 64 -71.38 -15.87 -12.74
CA LEU A 64 -72.40 -15.31 -11.84
C LEU A 64 -71.98 -15.36 -10.37
N PHE A 65 -71.49 -16.51 -9.90
CA PHE A 65 -71.20 -16.75 -8.47
C PHE A 65 -69.89 -16.12 -8.00
N ALA A 66 -68.98 -15.79 -8.91
CA ALA A 66 -67.72 -15.19 -8.50
C ALA A 66 -67.89 -13.76 -7.95
N GLN A 67 -68.90 -12.99 -8.39
CA GLN A 67 -68.93 -11.52 -8.24
C GLN A 67 -70.33 -10.86 -8.15
N PHE A 68 -71.40 -11.59 -7.81
CA PHE A 68 -72.77 -11.04 -7.61
C PHE A 68 -72.77 -9.79 -6.70
N PRO A 69 -73.56 -8.73 -6.99
CA PRO A 69 -74.58 -8.58 -8.04
C PRO A 69 -74.05 -8.10 -9.42
N ASN A 70 -72.74 -8.01 -9.62
CA ASN A 70 -72.17 -7.55 -10.88
C ASN A 70 -71.94 -8.70 -11.87
N LEU A 71 -72.18 -8.44 -13.15
CA LEU A 71 -71.92 -9.39 -14.24
C LEU A 71 -70.40 -9.46 -14.52
N SER A 72 -69.87 -10.66 -14.76
CA SER A 72 -68.49 -10.85 -15.20
C SER A 72 -68.41 -11.71 -16.46
N ILE A 73 -67.66 -11.22 -17.46
CA ILE A 73 -67.29 -11.96 -18.68
C ILE A 73 -65.93 -12.59 -18.42
N GLN A 74 -65.80 -13.88 -18.73
CA GLN A 74 -64.54 -14.60 -18.68
C GLN A 74 -64.12 -14.98 -20.11
N LEU A 75 -62.85 -14.72 -20.45
CA LEU A 75 -62.23 -15.09 -21.72
C LEU A 75 -61.11 -16.10 -21.39
N GLU A 76 -61.09 -17.23 -22.10
CA GLU A 76 -60.04 -18.25 -21.95
C GLU A 76 -59.12 -18.31 -23.18
N GLU A 77 -57.83 -18.49 -22.91
CA GLU A 77 -56.74 -18.61 -23.90
C GLU A 77 -56.82 -17.50 -24.97
N VAL A 78 -56.49 -16.28 -24.55
CA VAL A 78 -56.45 -15.11 -25.42
C VAL A 78 -55.04 -14.86 -25.91
N ASP A 79 -54.87 -14.86 -27.22
CA ASP A 79 -53.62 -14.58 -27.91
C ASP A 79 -53.79 -13.38 -28.86
N VAL A 80 -52.90 -12.41 -28.76
CA VAL A 80 -52.87 -11.21 -29.59
C VAL A 80 -51.54 -11.15 -30.34
N GLN A 81 -51.62 -11.24 -31.67
CA GLN A 81 -50.51 -11.01 -32.57
C GLN A 81 -50.50 -9.54 -32.98
N GLY A 82 -49.38 -8.85 -32.79
CA GLY A 82 -49.22 -7.47 -33.25
C GLY A 82 -49.07 -7.38 -34.78
N PRO A 83 -49.12 -6.15 -35.35
CA PRO A 83 -49.02 -5.92 -36.79
C PRO A 83 -47.78 -6.57 -37.45
N MET A 84 -46.66 -6.60 -36.71
CA MET A 84 -45.37 -7.11 -37.17
C MET A 84 -45.10 -8.58 -36.76
N TYR A 85 -46.14 -9.37 -36.44
CA TYR A 85 -45.97 -10.77 -36.07
C TYR A 85 -45.31 -11.61 -37.19
N HIS A 86 -45.57 -11.29 -38.45
CA HIS A 86 -44.96 -11.95 -39.61
C HIS A 86 -43.44 -11.75 -39.71
N ILE A 87 -42.90 -10.71 -39.07
CA ILE A 87 -41.45 -10.41 -39.03
C ILE A 87 -40.83 -11.00 -37.76
N HIS A 88 -41.45 -10.75 -36.61
CA HIS A 88 -40.83 -11.05 -35.31
C HIS A 88 -41.18 -12.42 -34.76
N HIS A 89 -42.26 -13.06 -35.24
CA HIS A 89 -42.82 -14.32 -34.72
C HIS A 89 -43.08 -14.33 -33.20
N GLN A 90 -43.22 -13.16 -32.58
CA GLN A 90 -43.50 -12.98 -31.15
C GLN A 90 -44.90 -12.40 -30.96
N LYS A 91 -45.73 -13.08 -30.18
CA LYS A 91 -47.08 -12.58 -29.82
C LYS A 91 -46.94 -11.36 -28.90
N LEU A 92 -47.78 -10.35 -29.11
CA LEU A 92 -47.78 -9.11 -28.32
C LEU A 92 -48.31 -9.39 -26.90
N PHE A 93 -49.38 -10.17 -26.80
CA PHE A 93 -50.04 -10.45 -25.53
C PHE A 93 -50.64 -11.86 -25.55
N THR A 94 -50.45 -12.60 -24.46
CA THR A 94 -50.97 -13.96 -24.28
C THR A 94 -51.48 -14.10 -22.84
N VAL A 95 -52.63 -14.71 -22.62
CA VAL A 95 -53.17 -14.87 -21.26
C VAL A 95 -54.15 -16.03 -21.20
N LYS A 96 -54.07 -16.84 -20.14
CA LYS A 96 -54.97 -17.98 -19.94
C LYS A 96 -56.36 -17.54 -19.54
N ASP A 97 -56.48 -16.70 -18.50
CA ASP A 97 -57.78 -16.25 -18.00
C ASP A 97 -57.85 -14.71 -17.95
N ILE A 98 -58.85 -14.13 -18.64
CA ILE A 98 -59.25 -12.73 -18.45
C ILE A 98 -60.64 -12.70 -17.83
N SER A 99 -60.82 -11.98 -16.73
CA SER A 99 -62.13 -11.71 -16.15
C SER A 99 -62.42 -10.22 -16.14
N VAL A 100 -63.46 -9.81 -16.87
CA VAL A 100 -63.90 -8.42 -16.99
C VAL A 100 -65.24 -8.26 -16.27
N ARG A 101 -65.26 -7.45 -15.22
CA ARG A 101 -66.48 -7.10 -14.47
C ARG A 101 -67.14 -5.86 -15.06
N ILE A 102 -68.42 -5.97 -15.37
CA ILE A 102 -69.24 -4.88 -15.90
C ILE A 102 -70.18 -4.39 -14.81
N LYS A 103 -70.41 -3.07 -14.71
CA LYS A 103 -71.38 -2.49 -13.77
C LYS A 103 -72.81 -2.82 -14.24
N THR A 104 -73.62 -3.46 -13.38
CA THR A 104 -74.98 -3.93 -13.76
C THR A 104 -75.98 -2.78 -14.00
N TRP A 105 -75.95 -1.70 -13.20
CA TRP A 105 -76.92 -0.59 -13.35
C TRP A 105 -76.76 0.22 -14.65
N PRO A 106 -75.54 0.61 -15.07
CA PRO A 106 -75.36 1.22 -16.39
C PRO A 106 -75.77 0.31 -17.54
N LEU A 107 -75.61 -1.01 -17.40
CA LEU A 107 -75.96 -1.99 -18.42
C LEU A 107 -77.47 -2.01 -18.72
N LEU A 108 -78.32 -1.87 -17.69
CA LEU A 108 -79.77 -1.75 -17.87
C LEU A 108 -80.18 -0.50 -18.66
N GLY A 109 -79.38 0.57 -18.59
CA GLY A 109 -79.52 1.78 -19.40
C GLY A 109 -78.77 1.73 -20.75
N GLY A 110 -78.33 0.54 -21.20
CA GLY A 110 -77.62 0.33 -22.46
C GLY A 110 -76.15 0.76 -22.48
N LYS A 111 -75.55 1.08 -21.32
CA LYS A 111 -74.14 1.54 -21.22
C LYS A 111 -73.25 0.46 -20.60
N ILE A 112 -72.27 -0.03 -21.36
CA ILE A 112 -71.25 -0.96 -20.85
C ILE A 112 -70.17 -0.15 -20.12
N VAL A 113 -70.04 -0.34 -18.81
CA VAL A 113 -69.00 0.30 -18.00
C VAL A 113 -68.15 -0.76 -17.31
N LEU A 114 -66.86 -0.78 -17.60
CA LEU A 114 -65.90 -1.72 -17.02
C LEU A 114 -65.50 -1.26 -15.62
N SER A 115 -65.67 -2.11 -14.62
CA SER A 115 -65.32 -1.79 -13.22
C SER A 115 -64.02 -2.43 -12.76
N LYS A 116 -63.73 -3.65 -13.23
CA LYS A 116 -62.55 -4.40 -12.82
C LYS A 116 -62.12 -5.38 -13.90
N THR A 117 -60.83 -5.43 -14.19
CA THR A 117 -60.25 -6.41 -15.11
C THR A 117 -59.21 -7.22 -14.36
N LYS A 118 -59.34 -8.55 -14.36
CA LYS A 118 -58.35 -9.49 -13.80
C LYS A 118 -57.73 -10.30 -14.92
N LEU A 119 -56.41 -10.40 -14.93
CA LEU A 119 -55.64 -11.21 -15.86
C LEU A 119 -54.83 -12.21 -15.05
N LYS A 120 -54.83 -13.47 -15.47
CA LYS A 120 -54.13 -14.54 -14.78
C LYS A 120 -53.35 -15.41 -15.75
N ASP A 121 -52.12 -15.74 -15.37
CA ASP A 121 -51.21 -16.61 -16.12
C ASP A 121 -51.02 -16.13 -17.57
N GLY A 122 -50.29 -15.02 -17.73
CA GLY A 122 -50.11 -14.39 -19.04
C GLY A 122 -48.78 -13.65 -19.21
N GLN A 123 -48.59 -13.11 -20.42
CA GLN A 123 -47.41 -12.37 -20.82
C GLN A 123 -47.78 -11.19 -21.74
N LEU A 124 -47.14 -10.04 -21.50
CA LEU A 124 -47.09 -8.89 -22.40
C LEU A 124 -45.65 -8.76 -22.91
N PHE A 125 -45.47 -8.70 -24.23
CA PHE A 125 -44.17 -8.56 -24.89
C PHE A 125 -44.20 -7.36 -25.83
N ILE A 126 -43.63 -6.24 -25.40
CA ILE A 126 -43.45 -5.03 -26.20
C ILE A 126 -42.04 -5.05 -26.78
N TYR A 127 -41.92 -4.92 -28.10
CA TYR A 127 -40.66 -5.07 -28.81
C TYR A 127 -40.46 -4.01 -29.89
N THR A 128 -39.26 -3.44 -29.91
CA THR A 128 -38.74 -2.58 -30.97
C THR A 128 -37.49 -3.24 -31.55
N ASP A 129 -37.44 -3.43 -32.87
CA ASP A 129 -36.26 -3.97 -33.55
C ASP A 129 -35.17 -2.90 -33.79
N LYS A 130 -34.04 -3.31 -34.37
CA LYS A 130 -32.90 -2.40 -34.66
C LYS A 130 -33.21 -1.32 -35.70
N LEU A 131 -34.21 -1.53 -36.55
CA LEU A 131 -34.65 -0.59 -37.58
C LEU A 131 -35.70 0.40 -37.02
N GLY A 132 -36.13 0.22 -35.77
CA GLY A 132 -37.16 1.04 -35.13
C GLY A 132 -38.58 0.56 -35.42
N ASN A 133 -38.77 -0.65 -35.96
CA ASN A 133 -40.10 -1.21 -36.14
C ASN A 133 -40.62 -1.75 -34.80
N HIS A 134 -41.86 -1.41 -34.46
CA HIS A 134 -42.51 -1.80 -33.21
C HIS A 134 -43.53 -2.92 -33.46
N ASN A 135 -43.64 -3.86 -32.52
CA ASN A 135 -44.72 -4.85 -32.53
C ASN A 135 -46.06 -4.31 -31.97
N LEU A 136 -46.08 -3.01 -31.64
CA LEU A 136 -47.22 -2.23 -31.19
C LEU A 136 -47.29 -0.95 -32.05
N ASP A 137 -48.40 -0.72 -32.75
CA ASP A 137 -48.59 0.52 -33.49
C ASP A 137 -48.83 1.69 -32.52
N GLU A 138 -48.12 2.80 -32.72
CA GLU A 138 -48.45 4.07 -32.06
C GLU A 138 -49.85 4.51 -32.47
N PHE A 139 -50.67 4.94 -31.51
CA PHE A 139 -51.97 5.59 -31.73
C PHE A 139 -51.81 6.84 -32.61
N LYS A 140 -51.74 6.68 -33.93
CA LYS A 140 -51.87 7.79 -34.87
C LYS A 140 -53.35 8.08 -35.02
N GLN A 141 -53.85 9.04 -34.23
CA GLN A 141 -55.09 9.72 -34.58
C GLN A 141 -54.88 10.43 -35.93
N LYS A 142 -55.23 9.74 -37.02
CA LYS A 142 -55.63 10.39 -38.27
C LYS A 142 -57.14 10.21 -38.43
N GLN A 143 -57.78 11.31 -38.77
CA GLN A 143 -59.23 11.59 -38.74
C GLN A 143 -60.08 10.55 -39.49
N SER A 144 -61.26 10.23 -38.95
CA SER A 144 -62.53 10.35 -39.70
C SER A 144 -63.73 10.38 -38.74
N THR A 145 -64.79 11.04 -39.20
CA THR A 145 -66.05 11.36 -38.52
C THR A 145 -66.94 10.14 -38.25
N GLN A 146 -66.60 9.29 -37.28
CA GLN A 146 -67.54 8.28 -36.74
C GLN A 146 -67.41 8.14 -35.21
N LYS A 147 -68.57 7.91 -34.56
CA LYS A 147 -68.86 7.98 -33.12
C LYS A 147 -67.65 7.77 -32.18
N LYS A 148 -67.44 8.74 -31.27
CA LYS A 148 -66.57 8.62 -30.09
C LYS A 148 -66.85 7.28 -29.37
N SER A 149 -65.99 6.29 -29.57
CA SER A 149 -65.92 5.09 -28.74
C SER A 149 -65.48 5.53 -27.34
N ASN A 150 -66.42 5.63 -26.39
CA ASN A 150 -66.19 5.85 -24.96
C ASN A 150 -65.56 4.60 -24.31
N PHE A 151 -64.40 4.16 -24.79
CA PHE A 151 -63.64 3.11 -24.11
C PHE A 151 -63.00 3.71 -22.86
N GLN A 152 -63.61 3.49 -21.70
CA GLN A 152 -63.06 3.87 -20.40
C GLN A 152 -62.05 2.82 -19.94
N ILE A 153 -60.87 3.28 -19.52
CA ILE A 153 -59.87 2.44 -18.85
C ILE A 153 -60.52 1.87 -17.58
N PRO A 154 -60.39 0.56 -17.30
CA PRO A 154 -60.98 -0.03 -16.09
C PRO A 154 -60.49 0.68 -14.82
N GLU A 155 -61.42 0.98 -13.90
CA GLU A 155 -61.09 1.62 -12.62
C GLU A 155 -60.13 0.76 -11.77
N ASN A 156 -60.16 -0.57 -11.96
CA ASN A 156 -59.33 -1.53 -11.25
C ASN A 156 -58.72 -2.57 -12.22
N ILE A 157 -57.41 -2.77 -12.14
CA ILE A 157 -56.68 -3.80 -12.90
C ILE A 157 -55.97 -4.73 -11.91
N GLU A 158 -56.12 -6.04 -12.07
CA GLU A 158 -55.38 -7.05 -11.31
C GLU A 158 -54.62 -7.98 -12.26
N LEU A 159 -53.31 -8.10 -12.09
CA LEU A 159 -52.47 -9.08 -12.78
C LEU A 159 -51.99 -10.12 -11.77
N ASN A 160 -52.19 -11.41 -12.05
CA ASN A 160 -51.69 -12.51 -11.23
C ASN A 160 -50.85 -13.45 -12.08
N LYS A 161 -49.64 -13.79 -11.63
CA LYS A 161 -48.69 -14.64 -12.38
C LYS A 161 -48.50 -14.15 -13.83
N PHE A 162 -48.04 -12.91 -13.97
CA PHE A 162 -47.96 -12.23 -15.26
C PHE A 162 -46.52 -11.85 -15.60
N ASN A 163 -46.09 -12.03 -16.84
CA ASN A 163 -44.76 -11.63 -17.30
C ASN A 163 -44.87 -10.36 -18.16
N ILE A 164 -44.10 -9.32 -17.87
CA ILE A 164 -44.02 -8.14 -18.72
C ILE A 164 -42.60 -8.03 -19.23
N ILE A 165 -42.45 -8.02 -20.55
CA ILE A 165 -41.17 -7.83 -21.23
C ILE A 165 -41.31 -6.62 -22.14
N ILE A 166 -40.39 -5.67 -21.99
CA ILE A 166 -40.25 -4.49 -22.85
C ILE A 166 -38.82 -4.47 -23.37
N ARG A 167 -38.64 -4.73 -24.65
CA ARG A 167 -37.31 -4.84 -25.28
C ARG A 167 -37.21 -3.86 -26.45
N ASP A 168 -36.16 -3.06 -26.46
CA ASP A 168 -35.89 -2.09 -27.50
C ASP A 168 -34.45 -2.28 -27.98
N ASP A 169 -34.30 -3.00 -29.09
CA ASP A 169 -32.99 -3.33 -29.64
C ASP A 169 -32.32 -2.12 -30.32
N GLN A 170 -33.09 -1.11 -30.73
CA GLN A 170 -32.57 0.15 -31.26
C GLN A 170 -31.88 0.96 -30.14
N LYS A 171 -32.51 1.04 -28.96
CA LYS A 171 -32.00 1.79 -27.80
C LYS A 171 -31.20 0.92 -26.81
N LEU A 172 -30.99 -0.35 -27.14
CA LEU A 172 -30.31 -1.34 -26.29
C LEU A 172 -30.95 -1.50 -24.90
N LYS A 173 -32.29 -1.40 -24.79
CA LYS A 173 -33.03 -1.52 -23.52
C LYS A 173 -33.73 -2.88 -23.41
N ASN A 174 -33.81 -3.41 -22.20
CA ASN A 174 -34.60 -4.60 -21.90
C ASN A 174 -35.08 -4.60 -20.45
N PHE A 175 -36.40 -4.51 -20.26
CA PHE A 175 -37.07 -4.57 -18.97
C PHE A 175 -37.92 -5.83 -18.90
N GLN A 176 -37.73 -6.61 -17.84
CA GLN A 176 -38.47 -7.84 -17.62
C GLN A 176 -38.94 -7.92 -16.17
N PHE A 177 -40.24 -8.13 -15.99
CA PHE A 177 -40.91 -8.21 -14.70
C PHE A 177 -41.76 -9.47 -14.62
N ASN A 178 -41.50 -10.30 -13.60
CA ASN A 178 -42.35 -11.44 -13.27
C ASN A 178 -43.26 -11.04 -12.11
N ILE A 179 -44.50 -10.71 -12.43
CA ILE A 179 -45.52 -10.25 -11.48
C ILE A 179 -46.16 -11.47 -10.81
N GLN A 180 -46.03 -11.57 -9.49
CA GLN A 180 -46.82 -12.53 -8.72
C GLN A 180 -48.24 -11.99 -8.52
N SER A 181 -48.35 -10.73 -8.09
CA SER A 181 -49.60 -10.00 -7.93
C SER A 181 -49.37 -8.50 -8.17
N LEU A 182 -50.20 -7.88 -9.01
CA LEU A 182 -50.25 -6.42 -9.18
C LEU A 182 -51.71 -5.98 -9.15
N GLN A 183 -52.04 -5.04 -8.27
CA GLN A 183 -53.33 -4.38 -8.21
C GLN A 183 -53.13 -2.89 -8.48
N VAL A 184 -53.85 -2.35 -9.44
CA VAL A 184 -53.83 -0.94 -9.81
C VAL A 184 -55.24 -0.39 -9.72
N GLN A 185 -55.43 0.68 -8.97
CA GLN A 185 -56.70 1.38 -8.86
C GLN A 185 -56.50 2.84 -9.28
N SER A 186 -57.28 3.31 -10.23
CA SER A 186 -57.19 4.69 -10.72
C SER A 186 -58.43 5.49 -10.31
N LYS A 187 -58.22 6.65 -9.68
CA LYS A 187 -59.27 7.63 -9.40
C LYS A 187 -58.94 8.93 -10.11
N GLU A 188 -59.81 9.35 -11.01
CA GLU A 188 -59.68 10.61 -11.74
C GLU A 188 -60.44 11.73 -11.02
N ASN A 189 -59.79 12.88 -10.85
CA ASN A 189 -60.39 14.10 -10.32
C ASN A 189 -59.95 15.29 -11.19
N ASP A 190 -60.88 15.90 -11.93
CA ASP A 190 -60.72 17.00 -12.88
C ASP A 190 -59.48 16.95 -13.82
N SER A 191 -58.28 17.23 -13.28
CA SER A 191 -57.00 17.33 -13.99
C SER A 191 -55.90 16.37 -13.48
N VAL A 192 -56.18 15.61 -12.42
CA VAL A 192 -55.24 14.73 -11.74
C VAL A 192 -55.81 13.32 -11.65
N THR A 193 -55.04 12.33 -12.07
CA THR A 193 -55.33 10.93 -11.82
C THR A 193 -54.45 10.42 -10.68
N LEU A 194 -55.06 9.96 -9.60
CA LEU A 194 -54.38 9.24 -8.53
C LEU A 194 -54.42 7.74 -8.85
N ILE A 195 -53.26 7.10 -8.79
CA ILE A 195 -53.10 5.68 -9.14
C ILE A 195 -52.53 4.96 -7.91
N ALA A 196 -53.37 4.22 -7.20
CA ALA A 196 -52.95 3.36 -6.10
C ALA A 196 -52.44 2.02 -6.66
N ILE A 197 -51.26 1.61 -6.23
CA ILE A 197 -50.55 0.44 -6.72
C ILE A 197 -50.16 -0.44 -5.54
N LYS A 198 -50.63 -1.69 -5.53
CA LYS A 198 -50.15 -2.75 -4.62
C LYS A 198 -49.50 -3.85 -5.45
N LYS A 199 -48.23 -4.13 -5.20
CA LYS A 199 -47.43 -5.03 -6.04
C LYS A 199 -46.59 -6.02 -5.24
N ASP A 200 -46.40 -7.19 -5.84
CA ASP A 200 -45.43 -8.23 -5.50
C ASP A 200 -44.90 -8.80 -6.82
N LEU A 201 -43.65 -8.47 -7.17
CA LEU A 201 -43.05 -8.86 -8.44
C LEU A 201 -41.55 -9.08 -8.30
N VAL A 202 -40.98 -9.88 -9.20
CA VAL A 202 -39.53 -10.04 -9.35
C VAL A 202 -39.09 -9.26 -10.58
N VAL A 203 -38.14 -8.35 -10.40
CA VAL A 203 -37.45 -7.69 -11.51
C VAL A 203 -36.43 -8.69 -12.06
N LYS A 204 -36.69 -9.24 -13.25
CA LYS A 204 -35.75 -10.16 -13.91
C LYS A 204 -34.63 -9.42 -14.60
N SER A 205 -34.96 -8.30 -15.24
CA SER A 205 -33.95 -7.40 -15.77
C SER A 205 -34.45 -5.97 -15.86
N LEU A 206 -33.57 -5.02 -15.58
CA LEU A 206 -33.77 -3.59 -15.78
C LEU A 206 -32.54 -3.03 -16.51
N ILE A 207 -32.48 -3.28 -17.82
CA ILE A 207 -31.35 -2.92 -18.68
C ILE A 207 -31.70 -1.65 -19.45
N PHE A 208 -31.00 -0.55 -19.15
CA PHE A 208 -31.10 0.70 -19.90
C PHE A 208 -30.10 0.78 -21.06
N ASN A 209 -29.05 -0.06 -21.02
CA ASN A 209 -28.08 -0.27 -22.09
C ASN A 209 -27.50 -1.69 -21.95
N HIS A 210 -27.69 -2.54 -22.95
CA HIS A 210 -27.23 -3.93 -22.94
C HIS A 210 -25.71 -4.10 -22.72
N LEU A 211 -24.90 -3.12 -23.12
CA LEU A 211 -23.45 -3.14 -22.89
C LEU A 211 -23.09 -2.88 -21.43
N LYS A 212 -23.96 -2.18 -20.68
CA LYS A 212 -23.74 -1.86 -19.25
C LYS A 212 -24.36 -2.90 -18.32
N GLY A 213 -25.34 -3.67 -18.77
CA GLY A 213 -25.99 -4.73 -17.99
C GLY A 213 -27.24 -4.27 -17.24
N SER A 214 -27.72 -5.11 -16.33
CA SER A 214 -29.00 -4.94 -15.64
C SER A 214 -28.83 -4.38 -14.23
N PHE A 215 -29.68 -3.43 -13.86
CA PHE A 215 -29.97 -3.11 -12.46
C PHE A 215 -31.03 -4.06 -11.90
N LEU A 216 -31.13 -4.15 -10.57
CA LEU A 216 -32.16 -4.90 -9.84
C LEU A 216 -32.39 -6.33 -10.37
N LYS A 217 -31.32 -6.97 -10.87
CA LYS A 217 -31.44 -8.28 -11.50
C LYS A 217 -31.86 -9.34 -10.47
N ASP A 218 -32.91 -10.07 -10.81
CA ASP A 218 -33.51 -11.13 -9.98
C ASP A 218 -33.89 -10.66 -8.56
N GLN A 219 -34.30 -9.39 -8.41
CA GLN A 219 -34.70 -8.82 -7.13
C GLN A 219 -36.21 -8.80 -6.95
N ASN A 220 -36.68 -9.24 -5.79
CA ASN A 220 -38.08 -9.13 -5.38
C ASN A 220 -38.43 -7.71 -4.98
N LEU A 221 -39.59 -7.22 -5.42
CA LEU A 221 -40.05 -5.85 -5.27
C LEU A 221 -41.49 -5.84 -4.76
N LYS A 222 -41.66 -5.40 -3.52
CA LYS A 222 -42.96 -5.24 -2.86
C LYS A 222 -43.24 -3.78 -2.59
N GLY A 223 -44.50 -3.39 -2.64
CA GLY A 223 -44.90 -2.02 -2.29
C GLY A 223 -46.40 -1.80 -2.37
N ASN A 224 -46.86 -0.83 -1.59
CA ASN A 224 -48.23 -0.32 -1.63
C ASN A 224 -48.20 1.20 -1.53
N TYR A 225 -48.45 1.89 -2.63
CA TYR A 225 -48.26 3.34 -2.72
C TYR A 225 -49.17 3.97 -3.78
N THR A 226 -49.31 5.28 -3.71
CA THR A 226 -50.09 6.06 -4.68
C THR A 226 -49.17 6.98 -5.46
N ILE A 227 -49.35 7.02 -6.78
CA ILE A 227 -48.67 7.97 -7.67
C ILE A 227 -49.69 8.95 -8.26
N LYS A 228 -49.20 10.11 -8.69
CA LYS A 228 -50.00 11.20 -9.27
C LYS A 228 -49.65 11.38 -10.74
N LEU A 229 -50.66 11.37 -11.61
CA LEU A 229 -50.52 11.70 -13.03
C LEU A 229 -51.31 12.97 -13.36
N GLN A 230 -50.62 13.98 -13.89
CA GLN A 230 -51.21 15.23 -14.37
C GLN A 230 -51.22 15.21 -15.90
N LYS A 231 -52.31 14.73 -16.50
CA LYS A 231 -52.40 14.48 -17.96
C LYS A 231 -52.07 15.72 -18.79
N GLN A 232 -52.61 16.88 -18.42
CA GLN A 232 -52.37 18.15 -19.13
C GLN A 232 -50.91 18.62 -19.07
N LYS A 233 -50.24 18.41 -17.94
CA LYS A 233 -48.82 18.77 -17.76
C LYS A 233 -47.86 17.67 -18.24
N GLN A 234 -48.39 16.51 -18.65
CA GLN A 234 -47.62 15.30 -18.93
C GLN A 234 -46.63 14.99 -17.81
N LEU A 235 -47.07 15.10 -16.55
CA LEU A 235 -46.20 14.94 -15.38
C LEU A 235 -46.68 13.77 -14.53
N LEU A 236 -45.79 12.81 -14.30
CA LEU A 236 -45.96 11.76 -13.30
C LEU A 236 -45.10 12.08 -12.08
N SER A 237 -45.67 12.03 -10.88
CA SER A 237 -44.94 12.28 -9.65
C SER A 237 -45.39 11.40 -8.50
N PHE A 238 -44.48 11.20 -7.55
CA PHE A 238 -44.72 10.51 -6.30
C PHE A 238 -43.79 11.08 -5.23
N ASP A 239 -44.25 11.10 -3.99
CA ASP A 239 -43.47 11.62 -2.87
C ASP A 239 -43.50 10.61 -1.73
N LYS A 240 -42.32 10.24 -1.25
CA LYS A 240 -42.07 9.35 -0.10
C LYS A 240 -42.85 8.04 -0.17
N ILE A 241 -42.79 7.36 -1.31
CA ILE A 241 -43.36 6.02 -1.44
C ILE A 241 -42.43 4.99 -0.81
N ASP A 242 -43.00 4.08 -0.02
CA ASP A 242 -42.26 2.98 0.57
C ASP A 242 -42.27 1.75 -0.34
N LEU A 243 -41.08 1.27 -0.64
CA LEU A 243 -40.82 0.04 -1.38
C LEU A 243 -39.96 -0.88 -0.54
N THR A 244 -40.19 -2.19 -0.64
CA THR A 244 -39.29 -3.19 -0.08
C THR A 244 -38.65 -3.94 -1.22
N ILE A 245 -37.32 -3.89 -1.30
CA ILE A 245 -36.53 -4.67 -2.23
C ILE A 245 -35.90 -5.82 -1.45
N GLU A 246 -36.28 -7.05 -1.77
CA GLU A 246 -36.02 -8.24 -0.95
C GLU A 246 -36.56 -8.09 0.49
N LYS A 247 -35.72 -7.62 1.41
CA LYS A 247 -36.05 -7.36 2.83
C LYS A 247 -35.62 -5.96 3.27
N ILE A 248 -35.13 -5.13 2.35
CA ILE A 248 -34.57 -3.81 2.64
C ILE A 248 -35.59 -2.74 2.27
N PRO A 249 -35.94 -1.83 3.19
CA PRO A 249 -36.86 -0.73 2.92
C PRO A 249 -36.17 0.39 2.14
N PHE A 250 -36.90 0.95 1.19
CA PHE A 250 -36.54 2.09 0.36
C PHE A 250 -37.67 3.10 0.37
N GLN A 251 -37.34 4.37 0.55
CA GLN A 251 -38.25 5.49 0.36
C GLN A 251 -37.87 6.20 -0.92
N LEU A 252 -38.82 6.34 -1.84
CA LEU A 252 -38.60 7.02 -3.12
C LEU A 252 -39.46 8.28 -3.25
N SER A 253 -38.89 9.33 -3.81
CA SER A 253 -39.61 10.49 -4.34
C SER A 253 -39.19 10.72 -5.79
N GLY A 254 -40.07 11.18 -6.65
CA GLY A 254 -39.69 11.38 -8.04
C GLY A 254 -40.70 12.13 -8.88
N ASN A 255 -40.20 12.70 -9.97
CA ASN A 255 -40.98 13.36 -11.00
C ASN A 255 -40.47 12.94 -12.39
N PHE A 256 -41.40 12.79 -13.33
CA PHE A 256 -41.13 12.32 -14.70
C PHE A 256 -41.97 13.14 -15.66
N GLU A 257 -41.32 13.97 -16.47
CA GLU A 257 -41.97 14.73 -17.54
C GLU A 257 -42.15 13.85 -18.77
N LEU A 258 -43.35 13.33 -19.00
CA LEU A 258 -43.67 12.40 -20.09
C LEU A 258 -43.75 13.05 -21.48
N LYS A 259 -43.27 14.29 -21.62
CA LYS A 259 -43.19 15.03 -22.89
C LYS A 259 -41.94 14.63 -23.68
N LYS A 260 -41.90 14.97 -24.98
CA LYS A 260 -40.68 14.84 -25.79
C LYS A 260 -39.56 15.67 -25.13
N GLU A 261 -38.38 15.08 -24.95
CA GLU A 261 -37.24 15.68 -24.21
C GLU A 261 -37.52 15.99 -22.73
N GLY A 262 -38.52 15.36 -22.14
CA GLY A 262 -38.81 15.56 -20.73
C GLY A 262 -37.71 15.03 -19.81
N LEU A 263 -37.56 15.70 -18.68
CA LEU A 263 -36.60 15.35 -17.64
C LEU A 263 -37.23 14.49 -16.55
N PHE A 264 -36.39 13.79 -15.80
CA PHE A 264 -36.79 13.12 -14.57
C PHE A 264 -35.86 13.48 -13.41
N ASN A 265 -36.41 13.43 -12.20
CA ASN A 265 -35.70 13.47 -10.93
C ASN A 265 -36.17 12.28 -10.09
N LEU A 266 -35.23 11.50 -9.55
CA LEU A 266 -35.52 10.37 -8.69
C LEU A 266 -34.63 10.44 -7.45
N GLU A 267 -35.27 10.56 -6.29
CA GLU A 267 -34.64 10.53 -4.98
C GLU A 267 -34.88 9.16 -4.35
N ILE A 268 -33.80 8.53 -3.87
CA ILE A 268 -33.78 7.19 -3.33
C ILE A 268 -33.13 7.25 -1.95
N ARG A 269 -33.89 6.89 -0.91
CA ARG A 269 -33.38 6.79 0.45
C ARG A 269 -33.52 5.37 0.97
N THR A 270 -32.46 4.86 1.60
CA THR A 270 -32.51 3.58 2.31
C THR A 270 -31.63 3.63 3.56
N GLN A 271 -32.07 2.91 4.58
CA GLN A 271 -31.34 2.75 5.84
C GLN A 271 -31.00 1.27 6.02
N ASN A 272 -29.84 1.02 6.62
CA ASN A 272 -29.37 -0.33 6.94
C ASN A 272 -29.24 -1.27 5.73
N ALA A 273 -28.84 -0.76 4.56
CA ALA A 273 -28.59 -1.58 3.38
C ALA A 273 -27.24 -2.32 3.50
N PRO A 274 -27.19 -3.67 3.56
CA PRO A 274 -25.92 -4.40 3.55
C PRO A 274 -25.13 -4.09 2.26
N PHE A 275 -23.82 -3.92 2.37
CA PHE A 275 -23.00 -3.60 1.19
C PHE A 275 -23.05 -4.70 0.12
N SER A 276 -23.15 -5.98 0.52
CA SER A 276 -23.36 -7.10 -0.40
C SER A 276 -24.65 -6.96 -1.22
N PHE A 277 -25.73 -6.49 -0.59
CA PHE A 277 -27.00 -6.22 -1.26
C PHE A 277 -26.91 -4.98 -2.16
N ALA A 278 -26.28 -3.90 -1.70
CA ALA A 278 -26.05 -2.72 -2.54
C ALA A 278 -25.28 -3.08 -3.83
N LYS A 279 -24.33 -4.02 -3.77
CA LYS A 279 -23.64 -4.54 -4.96
C LYS A 279 -24.53 -5.40 -5.86
N SER A 280 -25.45 -6.19 -5.31
CA SER A 280 -26.28 -7.12 -6.10
C SER A 280 -27.34 -6.40 -6.93
N ILE A 281 -27.75 -5.20 -6.53
CA ILE A 281 -28.75 -4.40 -7.27
C ILE A 281 -28.15 -3.54 -8.39
N LEU A 282 -26.83 -3.51 -8.52
CA LEU A 282 -26.09 -2.71 -9.50
C LEU A 282 -25.63 -3.55 -10.70
N THR A 283 -25.18 -2.88 -11.75
CA THR A 283 -24.66 -3.54 -12.95
C THR A 283 -23.36 -4.32 -12.71
N LYS A 284 -23.06 -5.28 -13.58
CA LYS A 284 -21.87 -6.13 -13.49
C LYS A 284 -20.55 -5.32 -13.45
N ASN A 285 -20.47 -4.24 -14.22
CA ASN A 285 -19.27 -3.41 -14.30
C ASN A 285 -19.02 -2.68 -12.97
N ILE A 286 -20.06 -2.06 -12.40
CA ILE A 286 -19.98 -1.40 -11.09
C ILE A 286 -19.66 -2.42 -10.00
N ASN A 287 -20.33 -3.57 -10.02
CA ASN A 287 -20.10 -4.66 -9.08
C ASN A 287 -18.65 -5.16 -9.09
N LYS A 288 -18.01 -5.27 -10.27
CA LYS A 288 -16.59 -5.64 -10.40
C LYS A 288 -15.66 -4.70 -9.63
N VAL A 289 -15.89 -3.39 -9.71
CA VAL A 289 -15.11 -2.38 -8.98
C VAL A 289 -15.39 -2.47 -7.48
N LEU A 290 -16.67 -2.49 -7.09
CA LEU A 290 -17.07 -2.55 -5.67
C LEU A 290 -16.67 -3.86 -4.98
N ASN A 291 -16.37 -4.93 -5.71
CA ASN A 291 -15.87 -6.19 -5.14
C ASN A 291 -14.45 -6.09 -4.59
N GLN A 292 -13.67 -5.08 -4.98
CA GLN A 292 -12.36 -4.82 -4.40
C GLN A 292 -12.45 -4.09 -3.05
N ILE A 293 -13.63 -3.58 -2.71
CA ILE A 293 -13.90 -2.82 -1.50
C ILE A 293 -14.57 -3.73 -0.47
N ILE A 294 -14.14 -3.59 0.76
CA ILE A 294 -14.71 -4.25 1.93
C ILE A 294 -15.46 -3.19 2.72
N ILE A 295 -16.74 -3.43 3.00
CA ILE A 295 -17.54 -2.68 3.99
C ILE A 295 -18.35 -3.71 4.77
N THR A 296 -18.10 -3.80 6.07
CA THR A 296 -18.68 -4.88 6.91
C THR A 296 -20.00 -4.53 7.56
N LYS A 297 -20.31 -3.24 7.72
CA LYS A 297 -21.56 -2.77 8.33
C LYS A 297 -22.52 -2.23 7.27
N PRO A 298 -23.85 -2.26 7.53
CA PRO A 298 -24.82 -1.69 6.63
C PRO A 298 -24.60 -0.19 6.39
N LEU A 299 -25.09 0.27 5.24
CA LEU A 299 -25.01 1.65 4.76
C LEU A 299 -26.36 2.36 4.93
N THR A 300 -26.29 3.65 5.23
CA THR A 300 -27.39 4.59 4.94
C THR A 300 -27.05 5.28 3.62
N ILE A 301 -28.00 5.33 2.68
CA ILE A 301 -27.79 5.87 1.34
C ILE A 301 -28.91 6.87 1.02
N ASP A 302 -28.53 8.04 0.53
CA ASP A 302 -29.41 9.04 -0.09
C ASP A 302 -28.86 9.35 -1.49
N ALA A 303 -29.60 8.97 -2.52
CA ALA A 303 -29.18 9.15 -3.91
C ALA A 303 -30.20 9.99 -4.69
N ASN A 304 -29.69 10.91 -5.48
CA ASN A 304 -30.45 11.74 -6.39
C ASN A 304 -30.00 11.45 -7.83
N ILE A 305 -30.95 11.09 -8.70
CA ILE A 305 -30.71 10.74 -10.09
C ILE A 305 -31.54 11.66 -10.97
N LYS A 306 -30.87 12.43 -11.83
CA LYS A 306 -31.50 13.38 -12.76
C LYS A 306 -31.04 13.13 -14.18
N GLY A 307 -31.95 13.17 -15.13
CA GLY A 307 -31.56 13.03 -16.53
C GLY A 307 -32.72 13.13 -17.51
N PRO A 308 -32.40 13.02 -18.81
CA PRO A 308 -33.41 13.02 -19.86
C PRO A 308 -34.10 11.65 -19.99
N LEU A 309 -35.42 11.65 -20.21
CA LEU A 309 -36.17 10.43 -20.49
C LEU A 309 -35.90 9.88 -21.90
N SER A 310 -35.39 10.70 -22.81
CA SER A 310 -35.00 10.31 -24.17
C SER A 310 -33.80 9.32 -24.19
N GLY A 311 -33.01 9.26 -23.11
CA GLY A 311 -31.81 8.43 -23.01
C GLY A 311 -30.53 9.26 -22.91
N GLY A 312 -29.46 8.65 -22.41
CA GLY A 312 -28.22 9.33 -22.03
C GLY A 312 -27.76 8.86 -20.65
N GLU A 313 -26.58 9.32 -20.21
CA GLU A 313 -26.12 9.07 -18.84
C GLU A 313 -26.79 10.08 -17.90
N PRO A 314 -27.56 9.66 -16.88
CA PRO A 314 -28.11 10.60 -15.92
C PRO A 314 -27.00 11.11 -14.99
N ASN A 315 -27.18 12.33 -14.46
CA ASN A 315 -26.45 12.77 -13.29
C ASN A 315 -26.89 11.96 -12.07
N VAL A 316 -25.92 11.46 -11.30
CA VAL A 316 -26.10 10.67 -10.10
C VAL A 316 -25.25 11.26 -9.01
N ILE A 317 -25.90 11.69 -7.92
CA ILE A 317 -25.25 12.09 -6.68
C ILE A 317 -25.72 11.13 -5.60
N ALA A 318 -24.80 10.41 -4.95
CA ALA A 318 -25.13 9.45 -3.90
C ALA A 318 -24.32 9.73 -2.65
N HIS A 319 -25.00 10.17 -1.60
CA HIS A 319 -24.46 10.31 -0.25
C HIS A 319 -24.63 8.99 0.50
N TRP A 320 -23.60 8.58 1.21
CA TRP A 320 -23.64 7.37 2.01
C TRP A 320 -22.85 7.53 3.30
N ASN A 321 -23.28 6.83 4.34
CA ASN A 321 -22.55 6.76 5.60
C ASN A 321 -22.67 5.40 6.25
N THR A 322 -21.69 5.09 7.09
CA THR A 322 -21.69 3.92 7.96
C THR A 322 -20.78 4.16 9.17
N LYS A 323 -21.08 3.50 10.27
CA LYS A 323 -20.37 3.67 11.55
C LYS A 323 -19.86 2.35 12.06
N LYS A 324 -18.76 2.38 12.81
CA LYS A 324 -18.12 1.19 13.42
C LYS A 324 -17.91 0.06 12.40
N THR A 325 -17.53 0.42 11.16
CA THR A 325 -17.28 -0.54 10.08
C THR A 325 -15.80 -0.87 9.95
N THR A 326 -15.49 -2.00 9.33
CA THR A 326 -14.24 -2.13 8.58
C THR A 326 -14.49 -1.62 7.16
N ILE A 327 -13.64 -0.72 6.68
CA ILE A 327 -13.64 -0.21 5.30
C ILE A 327 -12.25 -0.32 4.68
N GLY A 328 -12.16 -0.60 3.39
CA GLY A 328 -10.91 -0.53 2.64
C GLY A 328 -10.81 -1.60 1.57
N THR A 329 -9.58 -1.99 1.23
CA THR A 329 -9.27 -3.05 0.26
C THR A 329 -8.67 -4.27 0.97
N THR A 330 -8.25 -5.28 0.23
CA THR A 330 -7.47 -6.39 0.79
C THR A 330 -6.08 -5.96 1.26
N GLN A 331 -5.56 -4.82 0.79
CA GLN A 331 -4.23 -4.31 1.12
C GLN A 331 -4.25 -3.31 2.29
N ILE A 332 -5.26 -2.44 2.34
CA ILE A 332 -5.38 -1.39 3.35
C ILE A 332 -6.77 -1.44 3.94
N GLN A 333 -6.87 -1.61 5.26
CA GLN A 333 -8.13 -1.65 5.98
C GLN A 333 -8.12 -0.69 7.16
N PHE A 334 -9.22 0.04 7.30
CA PHE A 334 -9.53 0.86 8.47
C PHE A 334 -10.61 0.14 9.26
N THR A 335 -10.32 -0.17 10.51
CA THR A 335 -11.23 -0.86 11.44
C THR A 335 -11.90 0.13 12.38
N ASN A 336 -13.07 -0.23 12.92
CA ASN A 336 -13.87 0.66 13.76
C ASN A 336 -14.04 2.07 13.17
N ALA A 337 -14.24 2.12 11.86
CA ALA A 337 -14.27 3.34 11.08
C ALA A 337 -15.69 3.92 11.02
N ASP A 338 -15.76 5.23 11.20
CA ASP A 338 -16.91 6.05 10.85
C ASP A 338 -16.59 6.77 9.54
N VAL A 339 -17.46 6.58 8.54
CA VAL A 339 -17.22 7.03 7.17
C VAL A 339 -18.45 7.76 6.64
N GLU A 340 -18.21 8.91 6.02
CA GLU A 340 -19.20 9.66 5.26
C GLU A 340 -18.62 9.92 3.88
N GLY A 341 -19.35 9.52 2.84
CA GLY A 341 -18.89 9.57 1.46
C GLY A 341 -19.97 10.09 0.51
N THR A 342 -19.53 10.68 -0.60
CA THR A 342 -20.36 11.16 -1.70
C THR A 342 -19.79 10.68 -3.01
N PHE A 343 -20.61 10.08 -3.85
CA PHE A 343 -20.31 9.87 -5.26
C PHE A 343 -21.05 10.92 -6.09
N ASP A 344 -20.36 11.49 -7.06
CA ASP A 344 -20.93 12.40 -8.06
C ASP A 344 -20.33 12.06 -9.43
N ASN A 345 -21.15 11.77 -10.44
CA ASN A 345 -20.67 11.47 -11.78
C ASN A 345 -20.57 12.69 -12.72
N GLN A 346 -20.83 13.90 -12.20
CA GLN A 346 -20.78 15.14 -12.96
C GLN A 346 -20.22 16.31 -12.13
N VAL A 347 -18.95 16.19 -11.73
CA VAL A 347 -18.26 17.19 -10.90
C VAL A 347 -18.19 18.54 -11.61
N ASN A 348 -17.84 18.54 -12.91
CA ASN A 348 -17.97 19.71 -13.75
C ASN A 348 -19.35 19.73 -14.42
N LYS A 349 -20.20 20.66 -13.97
CA LYS A 349 -21.57 20.84 -14.46
C LYS A 349 -21.68 21.24 -15.93
N THR A 350 -20.59 21.70 -16.56
CA THR A 350 -20.58 22.05 -17.99
C THR A 350 -20.27 20.88 -18.92
N LEU A 351 -19.82 19.74 -18.37
CA LEU A 351 -19.52 18.53 -19.11
C LEU A 351 -20.59 17.46 -18.83
N GLU A 352 -20.78 16.55 -19.78
CA GLU A 352 -21.71 15.43 -19.62
C GLU A 352 -21.32 14.52 -18.43
N PRO A 353 -22.28 13.87 -17.77
CA PRO A 353 -22.00 12.87 -16.75
C PRO A 353 -21.25 11.66 -17.33
N ASN A 354 -20.11 11.29 -16.74
CA ASN A 354 -19.34 10.11 -17.13
C ASN A 354 -18.25 9.79 -16.08
N ASP A 355 -17.55 8.67 -16.25
CA ASP A 355 -16.49 8.23 -15.33
C ASP A 355 -15.31 9.22 -15.26
N ALA A 356 -14.95 9.90 -16.35
CA ALA A 356 -13.87 10.90 -16.34
C ALA A 356 -14.27 12.20 -15.61
N ASN A 357 -15.55 12.54 -15.60
CA ASN A 357 -16.14 13.70 -14.90
C ASN A 357 -16.71 13.32 -13.52
N SER A 358 -16.27 12.20 -12.95
CA SER A 358 -16.79 11.69 -11.67
C SER A 358 -15.82 11.89 -10.51
N SER A 359 -16.35 11.91 -9.29
CA SER A 359 -15.58 11.92 -8.06
C SER A 359 -16.26 11.13 -6.94
N ILE A 360 -15.43 10.53 -6.09
CA ILE A 360 -15.78 9.98 -4.79
C ILE A 360 -15.09 10.83 -3.75
N ILE A 361 -15.85 11.45 -2.86
CA ILE A 361 -15.36 12.30 -1.77
C ILE A 361 -15.72 11.63 -0.46
N LEU A 362 -14.72 11.27 0.35
CA LEU A 362 -14.90 10.91 1.75
C LEU A 362 -14.74 12.19 2.58
N SER A 363 -15.85 12.79 2.99
CA SER A 363 -15.87 13.98 3.86
C SER A 363 -15.55 13.67 5.31
N LYS A 364 -15.53 12.37 5.66
CA LYS A 364 -15.10 11.89 6.96
C LYS A 364 -14.59 10.46 6.82
N LEU A 365 -13.39 10.22 7.34
CA LEU A 365 -12.88 8.89 7.65
C LEU A 365 -12.13 8.98 8.98
N SER A 366 -12.72 8.39 10.01
CA SER A 366 -12.10 8.26 11.33
C SER A 366 -12.15 6.82 11.78
N GLY A 367 -11.01 6.19 12.00
CA GLY A 367 -10.92 4.77 12.37
C GLY A 367 -9.48 4.35 12.67
N ASN A 368 -9.21 3.06 12.73
CA ASN A 368 -7.89 2.54 13.07
C ASN A 368 -7.24 1.80 11.90
N TRP A 369 -6.04 2.20 11.50
CA TRP A 369 -5.17 1.47 10.58
C TRP A 369 -4.08 0.74 11.38
N HIS A 370 -4.15 -0.59 11.49
CA HIS A 370 -3.26 -1.37 12.38
C HIS A 370 -3.16 -0.79 13.80
N GLU A 371 -4.31 -0.49 14.43
CA GLU A 371 -4.42 0.14 15.76
C GLU A 371 -3.97 1.61 15.84
N ILE A 372 -3.45 2.19 14.76
CA ILE A 372 -3.11 3.61 14.67
C ILE A 372 -4.39 4.40 14.38
N PRO A 373 -4.78 5.34 15.25
CA PRO A 373 -5.99 6.14 15.03
C PRO A 373 -5.76 7.13 13.89
N ILE A 374 -6.51 6.99 12.80
CA ILE A 374 -6.46 7.87 11.64
C ILE A 374 -7.69 8.76 11.64
N GLN A 375 -7.48 10.06 11.44
CA GLN A 375 -8.55 11.00 11.15
C GLN A 375 -8.17 11.83 9.92
N THR A 376 -9.04 11.82 8.92
CA THR A 376 -8.88 12.60 7.70
C THR A 376 -10.05 13.57 7.56
N SER A 377 -9.78 14.81 7.16
CA SER A 377 -10.83 15.80 6.87
C SER A 377 -11.50 15.53 5.53
N THR A 378 -10.72 15.29 4.47
CA THR A 378 -11.27 14.98 3.14
C THR A 378 -10.32 14.08 2.35
N ILE A 379 -10.85 13.00 1.78
CA ILE A 379 -10.18 12.22 0.73
C ILE A 379 -11.03 12.33 -0.52
N GLN A 380 -10.42 12.72 -1.64
CA GLN A 380 -11.07 12.86 -2.92
C GLN A 380 -10.39 11.95 -3.94
N ILE A 381 -11.19 11.11 -4.60
CA ILE A 381 -10.80 10.39 -5.81
C ILE A 381 -11.60 11.01 -6.94
N HIS A 382 -10.95 11.47 -8.00
CA HIS A 382 -11.62 12.03 -9.17
C HIS A 382 -11.13 11.36 -10.45
N ASN A 383 -11.90 11.51 -11.53
CA ASN A 383 -11.64 10.89 -12.83
C ASN A 383 -11.54 9.36 -12.69
N LEU A 384 -12.66 8.66 -12.47
CA LEU A 384 -12.67 7.21 -12.28
C LEU A 384 -12.19 6.40 -13.51
N THR A 385 -12.02 7.04 -14.66
CA THR A 385 -11.31 6.47 -15.82
C THR A 385 -9.79 6.42 -15.60
N HIS A 386 -9.22 7.50 -15.05
CA HIS A 386 -7.80 7.61 -14.67
C HIS A 386 -7.71 8.13 -13.22
N PRO A 387 -7.95 7.27 -12.22
CA PRO A 387 -8.21 7.70 -10.84
C PRO A 387 -7.07 8.52 -10.26
N HIS A 388 -7.41 9.73 -9.83
CA HIS A 388 -6.48 10.65 -9.17
C HIS A 388 -6.94 10.90 -7.74
N LEU A 389 -6.07 10.56 -6.79
CA LEU A 389 -6.30 10.67 -5.37
C LEU A 389 -5.73 12.00 -4.85
N LYS A 390 -6.50 12.67 -4.02
CA LYS A 390 -6.08 13.82 -3.23
C LYS A 390 -6.56 13.63 -1.80
N GLY A 391 -5.67 13.66 -0.83
CA GLY A 391 -6.05 13.49 0.57
C GLY A 391 -4.86 13.47 1.49
N GLY A 392 -5.14 13.44 2.78
CA GLY A 392 -4.11 13.44 3.80
C GLY A 392 -4.66 13.05 5.15
N PHE A 393 -3.77 12.76 6.08
CA PHE A 393 -4.15 12.43 7.44
C PHE A 393 -3.11 12.91 8.45
N LYS A 394 -3.59 13.19 9.65
CA LYS A 394 -2.77 13.52 10.81
C LYS A 394 -3.04 12.49 11.89
N THR A 395 -1.99 11.93 12.47
CA THR A 395 -2.14 10.96 13.56
C THR A 395 -1.00 11.03 14.55
N GLN A 396 -1.30 10.61 15.78
CA GLN A 396 -0.35 10.34 16.84
C GLN A 396 -0.52 8.88 17.27
N PHE A 397 0.59 8.21 17.53
CA PHE A 397 0.58 6.77 17.84
C PHE A 397 1.74 6.38 18.75
N ASN A 398 1.59 5.23 19.39
CA ASN A 398 2.71 4.58 20.06
C ASN A 398 3.61 3.94 19.02
N LEU A 399 4.92 4.15 19.12
CA LEU A 399 5.86 3.80 18.05
C LEU A 399 5.86 2.30 17.70
N ALA A 400 5.62 1.41 18.67
CA ALA A 400 5.47 -0.03 18.43
C ALA A 400 4.36 -0.39 17.42
N GLN A 401 3.32 0.43 17.31
CA GLN A 401 2.19 0.20 16.40
C GLN A 401 2.59 0.35 14.93
N LEU A 402 3.76 0.94 14.63
CA LEU A 402 4.32 0.95 13.28
C LEU A 402 4.98 -0.37 12.87
N ASN A 403 5.27 -1.30 13.78
CA ASN A 403 5.94 -2.55 13.39
C ASN A 403 5.13 -3.37 12.38
N PRO A 404 3.80 -3.62 12.55
CA PRO A 404 3.00 -4.32 11.56
C PRO A 404 2.99 -3.66 10.17
N PRO A 405 2.70 -2.35 10.01
CA PRO A 405 2.71 -1.71 8.70
C PRO A 405 4.10 -1.53 8.09
N LEU A 406 5.17 -1.37 8.90
CA LEU A 406 6.55 -1.33 8.39
C LEU A 406 7.01 -2.68 7.85
N ASN A 407 6.52 -3.78 8.44
CA ASN A 407 6.80 -5.16 8.03
C ASN A 407 8.28 -5.41 7.72
N THR A 408 9.16 -5.02 8.64
CA THR A 408 10.61 -5.21 8.51
C THR A 408 11.14 -6.13 9.59
N GLU A 409 12.03 -7.05 9.22
CA GLU A 409 12.71 -7.90 10.18
C GLU A 409 13.93 -7.22 10.79
N ASN A 410 14.45 -6.14 10.20
CA ASN A 410 15.73 -5.53 10.56
C ASN A 410 15.63 -4.47 11.66
N ILE A 411 14.49 -3.82 11.80
CA ILE A 411 14.26 -2.77 12.80
C ILE A 411 13.06 -3.17 13.65
N VAL A 412 13.22 -3.13 14.97
CA VAL A 412 12.12 -3.34 15.93
C VAL A 412 11.93 -2.08 16.74
N LEU A 413 10.74 -1.49 16.61
CA LEU A 413 10.33 -0.33 17.38
C LEU A 413 9.68 -0.79 18.69
N LYS A 414 10.15 -0.29 19.82
CA LYS A 414 9.62 -0.63 21.15
C LYS A 414 8.81 0.53 21.72
N ASN A 415 9.42 1.31 22.59
CA ASN A 415 8.78 2.47 23.23
C ASN A 415 8.92 3.73 22.36
N GLY A 416 8.12 4.74 22.67
CA GLY A 416 8.15 6.05 22.03
C GLY A 416 6.81 6.49 21.49
N LYS A 417 6.71 7.78 21.13
CA LYS A 417 5.53 8.37 20.50
C LYS A 417 5.89 8.93 19.14
N GLY A 418 5.07 8.63 18.15
CA GLY A 418 5.15 9.16 16.79
C GLY A 418 4.01 10.14 16.52
N LYS A 419 4.30 11.18 15.74
CA LYS A 419 3.33 12.06 15.12
C LYS A 419 3.64 12.13 13.64
N ILE A 420 2.64 11.91 12.80
CA ILE A 420 2.78 11.99 11.34
C ILE A 420 1.68 12.88 10.77
N ASP A 421 2.05 13.65 9.77
CA ASP A 421 1.18 14.49 8.96
C ASP A 421 1.55 14.21 7.50
N ILE A 422 0.61 13.72 6.70
CA ILE A 422 0.84 13.38 5.29
C ILE A 422 -0.25 14.03 4.46
N GLU A 423 0.15 14.65 3.35
CA GLU A 423 -0.68 15.07 2.24
C GLU A 423 -0.16 14.43 0.95
N PHE A 424 -1.09 13.88 0.17
CA PHE A 424 -0.84 13.19 -1.09
C PHE A 424 -1.79 13.71 -2.17
N GLU A 425 -1.25 13.98 -3.35
CA GLU A 425 -2.01 14.30 -4.55
C GLU A 425 -1.32 13.64 -5.76
N GLY A 426 -1.96 12.64 -6.37
CA GLY A 426 -1.39 11.92 -7.52
C GLY A 426 -2.29 10.80 -8.05
N PRO A 427 -1.91 10.14 -9.14
CA PRO A 427 -2.65 9.00 -9.67
C PRO A 427 -2.53 7.77 -8.76
N LEU A 428 -3.52 6.87 -8.81
CA LEU A 428 -3.47 5.58 -8.11
C LEU A 428 -2.60 4.53 -8.81
N GLU A 429 -2.28 4.74 -10.09
CA GLU A 429 -1.45 3.86 -10.92
C GLU A 429 -0.35 4.68 -11.63
N ASN A 430 0.77 4.04 -11.98
CA ASN A 430 1.90 4.68 -12.69
C ASN A 430 2.44 5.94 -11.98
N ILE A 431 2.60 5.85 -10.66
CA ILE A 431 3.14 6.91 -9.81
C ILE A 431 4.56 7.27 -10.28
N SER A 432 4.79 8.56 -10.53
CA SER A 432 6.09 9.12 -10.90
C SER A 432 6.33 10.43 -10.14
N GLU A 433 7.58 10.91 -10.16
CA GLU A 433 7.93 12.21 -9.59
C GLU A 433 7.19 13.38 -10.26
N THR A 434 6.87 13.27 -11.54
CA THR A 434 6.25 14.37 -12.30
C THR A 434 4.73 14.45 -12.15
N ASN A 435 4.08 13.35 -11.72
CA ASN A 435 2.63 13.28 -11.61
C ASN A 435 2.12 13.17 -10.17
N THR A 436 3.03 13.20 -9.19
CA THR A 436 2.68 12.99 -7.77
C THR A 436 3.29 14.08 -6.89
N LYS A 437 2.48 14.57 -5.96
CA LYS A 437 2.89 15.47 -4.89
C LYS A 437 2.71 14.77 -3.55
N ILE A 438 3.77 14.72 -2.75
CA ILE A 438 3.75 14.13 -1.42
C ILE A 438 4.43 15.10 -0.47
N GLU A 439 3.70 15.59 0.53
CA GLU A 439 4.27 16.34 1.63
C GLU A 439 4.01 15.55 2.91
N ALA A 440 5.06 15.24 3.67
CA ALA A 440 4.90 14.58 4.95
C ALA A 440 5.86 15.12 6.00
N SER A 441 5.45 15.05 7.25
CA SER A 441 6.33 15.25 8.40
C SER A 441 6.15 14.10 9.38
N LEU A 442 7.26 13.61 9.92
CA LEU A 442 7.32 12.56 10.91
C LEU A 442 8.16 13.05 12.09
N GLN A 443 7.54 13.08 13.25
CA GLN A 443 8.20 13.36 14.52
C GLN A 443 8.14 12.13 15.41
N ILE A 444 9.28 11.74 15.97
CA ILE A 444 9.41 10.64 16.90
C ILE A 444 10.07 11.19 18.17
N THR A 445 9.53 10.81 19.33
CA THR A 445 10.02 11.24 20.64
C THR A 445 10.18 10.04 21.57
N ASN A 446 11.23 10.08 22.40
CA ASN A 446 11.57 9.06 23.41
C ASN A 446 11.53 7.64 22.87
N ALA A 447 12.05 7.44 21.66
CA ALA A 447 12.01 6.16 20.99
C ALA A 447 13.08 5.19 21.50
N GLU A 448 12.67 3.92 21.56
CA GLU A 448 13.56 2.78 21.74
C GLU A 448 13.52 1.93 20.47
N ILE A 449 14.68 1.78 19.83
CA ILE A 449 14.81 1.11 18.54
C ILE A 449 15.87 0.02 18.67
N PHE A 450 15.54 -1.18 18.21
CA PHE A 450 16.49 -2.28 18.10
C PHE A 450 16.80 -2.58 16.65
N ILE A 451 18.07 -2.48 16.28
CA ILE A 451 18.58 -2.74 14.94
C ILE A 451 19.18 -4.15 14.93
N LYS A 452 18.46 -5.12 14.35
CA LYS A 452 18.84 -6.53 14.39
C LYS A 452 20.15 -6.86 13.66
N PRO A 453 20.43 -6.34 12.44
CA PRO A 453 21.66 -6.69 11.72
C PRO A 453 22.94 -6.43 12.52
N ILE A 454 22.95 -5.34 13.29
CA ILE A 454 24.10 -4.94 14.11
C ILE A 454 23.94 -5.25 15.60
N GLN A 455 22.80 -5.85 15.98
CA GLN A 455 22.42 -6.14 17.38
C GLN A 455 22.56 -4.92 18.30
N LYS A 456 22.05 -3.75 17.86
CA LYS A 456 22.16 -2.49 18.63
C LYS A 456 20.86 -1.93 19.11
N TYR A 457 20.91 -1.40 20.32
CA TYR A 457 19.82 -0.69 20.96
C TYR A 457 20.10 0.82 20.92
N LEU A 458 19.17 1.56 20.35
CA LEU A 458 19.09 3.01 20.43
C LEU A 458 17.98 3.36 21.43
N SER A 459 18.28 4.31 22.29
CA SER A 459 17.39 4.80 23.33
C SER A 459 17.35 6.32 23.30
N ASN A 460 16.33 6.89 23.97
CA ASN A 460 16.08 8.33 24.01
C ASN A 460 16.12 8.96 22.61
N THR A 461 15.56 8.25 21.63
CA THR A 461 15.67 8.67 20.24
C THR A 461 14.62 9.73 19.91
N PHE A 462 15.09 10.85 19.38
CA PHE A 462 14.26 11.89 18.77
C PHE A 462 14.54 11.88 17.26
N ALA A 463 13.50 12.04 16.44
CA ALA A 463 13.65 12.26 15.01
C ALA A 463 12.63 13.29 14.53
N ASP A 464 13.06 14.22 13.70
CA ASP A 464 12.23 15.16 12.95
C ASP A 464 12.61 15.02 11.47
N ILE A 465 11.68 14.46 10.69
CA ILE A 465 11.88 14.08 9.30
C ILE A 465 10.81 14.79 8.47
N LYS A 466 11.23 15.42 7.37
CA LYS A 466 10.34 16.00 6.38
C LYS A 466 10.47 15.24 5.06
N ILE A 467 9.37 14.99 4.39
CA ILE A 467 9.31 14.43 3.04
C ILE A 467 8.64 15.49 2.16
N SER A 468 9.31 15.87 1.08
CA SER A 468 8.77 16.77 0.06
C SER A 468 9.07 16.17 -1.31
N ASN A 469 8.03 15.59 -1.91
CA ASN A 469 8.07 14.81 -3.15
C ASN A 469 9.14 13.72 -3.11
N ASN A 470 10.21 13.89 -3.89
CA ASN A 470 11.29 12.92 -4.05
C ASN A 470 12.45 13.12 -3.07
N THR A 471 12.29 14.05 -2.12
CA THR A 471 13.30 14.40 -1.12
C THR A 471 12.85 14.00 0.27
N VAL A 472 13.77 13.39 1.03
CA VAL A 472 13.60 13.12 2.47
C VAL A 472 14.69 13.88 3.20
N GLU A 473 14.31 14.73 4.12
CA GLU A 473 15.20 15.54 4.94
C GLU A 473 15.10 15.07 6.39
N ILE A 474 16.22 14.61 6.96
CA ILE A 474 16.38 14.39 8.39
C ILE A 474 16.86 15.71 8.98
N LYS A 475 15.92 16.53 9.47
CA LYS A 475 16.24 17.82 10.09
C LYS A 475 17.03 17.64 11.37
N LYS A 476 16.66 16.63 12.15
CA LYS A 476 17.34 16.28 13.39
C LYS A 476 16.99 14.87 13.80
N LEU A 477 18.00 14.05 14.04
CA LEU A 477 17.86 12.77 14.72
C LEU A 477 18.90 12.70 15.83
N THR A 478 18.46 12.46 17.06
CA THR A 478 19.36 12.23 18.20
C THR A 478 19.10 10.86 18.79
N ALA A 479 20.16 10.13 19.17
CA ALA A 479 20.03 8.81 19.78
C ALA A 479 21.18 8.54 20.76
N LEU A 480 20.90 7.71 21.77
CA LEU A 480 21.88 7.22 22.73
C LEU A 480 22.00 5.69 22.62
N THR A 481 23.22 5.20 22.41
CA THR A 481 23.49 3.76 22.49
C THR A 481 23.60 3.32 23.94
N LYS A 482 23.35 2.03 24.22
CA LYS A 482 23.42 1.48 25.59
C LYS A 482 24.79 1.70 26.24
N GLU A 483 25.84 1.70 25.43
CA GLU A 483 27.23 1.80 25.86
C GLU A 483 27.73 3.27 25.94
N GLY A 484 26.85 4.25 25.68
CA GLY A 484 27.07 5.66 25.99
C GLY A 484 27.37 6.58 24.81
N SER A 485 27.35 6.08 23.57
CA SER A 485 27.57 6.91 22.38
C SER A 485 26.36 7.77 22.09
N GLN A 486 26.56 9.10 22.04
CA GLN A 486 25.52 10.06 21.66
C GLN A 486 25.68 10.40 20.17
N LEU A 487 24.64 10.14 19.39
CA LEU A 487 24.60 10.40 17.96
C LEU A 487 23.67 11.57 17.66
N ASN A 488 24.13 12.54 16.88
CA ASN A 488 23.29 13.57 16.27
C ASN A 488 23.46 13.47 14.75
N ILE A 489 22.37 13.20 14.05
CA ILE A 489 22.33 12.92 12.62
C ILE A 489 21.44 13.96 11.94
N THR A 490 21.94 14.56 10.88
CA THR A 490 21.15 15.29 9.89
C THR A 490 21.44 14.72 8.52
N GLY A 491 20.58 14.99 7.53
CA GLY A 491 20.85 14.49 6.19
C GLY A 491 19.73 14.70 5.21
N THR A 492 20.04 14.43 3.95
CA THR A 492 19.09 14.51 2.85
C THR A 492 19.23 13.27 1.98
N SER A 493 18.09 12.78 1.50
CA SER A 493 18.01 11.76 0.46
C SER A 493 17.29 12.34 -0.73
N THR A 494 17.90 12.26 -1.90
CA THR A 494 17.24 12.57 -3.18
C THR A 494 16.91 11.28 -3.91
N ASN A 495 15.88 11.33 -4.74
CA ASN A 495 15.34 10.16 -5.41
C ASN A 495 14.76 9.09 -4.46
N SER A 496 14.15 9.54 -3.36
CA SER A 496 13.63 8.67 -2.31
C SER A 496 12.37 7.88 -2.72
N LEU A 497 11.65 8.30 -3.77
CA LEU A 497 10.53 7.54 -4.34
C LEU A 497 10.99 6.23 -5.01
N ALA A 498 12.28 6.09 -5.35
CA ALA A 498 12.86 4.83 -5.80
C ALA A 498 12.80 3.72 -4.74
N ALA A 499 12.55 4.08 -3.47
CA ALA A 499 12.28 3.13 -2.39
C ALA A 499 10.87 2.51 -2.45
N ILE A 500 9.95 3.09 -3.24
CA ILE A 500 8.62 2.52 -3.48
C ILE A 500 8.78 1.36 -4.48
N PRO A 501 8.23 0.15 -4.19
CA PRO A 501 8.32 -0.98 -5.11
C PRO A 501 7.82 -0.63 -6.51
N ASN A 502 8.55 -1.07 -7.53
CA ASN A 502 8.29 -0.81 -8.96
C ASN A 502 8.60 0.61 -9.47
N THR A 503 9.23 1.47 -8.66
CA THR A 503 9.79 2.75 -9.14
C THR A 503 11.24 2.58 -9.60
N PRO A 504 11.62 2.99 -10.83
CA PRO A 504 13.00 2.90 -11.30
C PRO A 504 13.91 3.93 -10.62
N GLY A 505 15.15 3.55 -10.27
CA GLY A 505 16.19 4.48 -9.79
C GLY A 505 17.02 3.96 -8.60
N LYS A 506 17.97 4.80 -8.15
CA LYS A 506 18.73 4.64 -6.90
C LYS A 506 18.58 5.89 -6.05
N ALA A 507 18.43 5.76 -4.74
CA ALA A 507 18.47 6.92 -3.85
C ALA A 507 19.92 7.35 -3.59
N ASN A 508 20.13 8.67 -3.49
CA ASN A 508 21.41 9.25 -3.10
C ASN A 508 21.24 9.86 -1.71
N ILE A 509 21.94 9.32 -0.73
CA ILE A 509 21.79 9.67 0.68
C ILE A 509 23.05 10.39 1.15
N ASN A 510 22.88 11.60 1.69
CA ASN A 510 23.94 12.38 2.32
C ASN A 510 23.62 12.53 3.81
N LEU A 511 24.48 12.01 4.69
CA LEU A 511 24.32 12.08 6.14
C LEU A 511 25.46 12.88 6.76
N ASN A 512 25.14 13.71 7.74
CA ASN A 512 26.10 14.33 8.64
C ASN A 512 25.87 13.74 10.04
N ILE A 513 26.84 12.97 10.52
CA ILE A 513 26.83 12.34 11.84
C ILE A 513 27.82 13.09 12.72
N SER A 514 27.35 13.61 13.84
CA SER A 514 28.17 14.26 14.86
C SER A 514 27.97 13.59 16.22
N SER A 515 29.07 13.40 16.95
CA SER A 515 29.03 12.72 18.25
C SER A 515 29.98 13.38 19.27
N PRO A 516 29.50 13.81 20.45
CA PRO A 516 30.39 14.24 21.51
C PRO A 516 31.34 13.12 21.95
N ASN A 517 30.82 11.90 22.09
CA ASN A 517 31.56 10.71 22.48
C ASN A 517 31.10 9.53 21.61
N LEU A 518 32.03 8.99 20.81
CA LEU A 518 31.78 7.87 19.92
C LEU A 518 32.65 6.67 20.29
N ASN A 519 32.04 5.61 20.82
CA ASN A 519 32.75 4.39 21.13
C ASN A 519 32.58 3.38 19.99
N LEU A 520 33.58 3.35 19.11
CA LEU A 520 33.60 2.51 17.91
C LEU A 520 33.65 1.01 18.22
N ASN A 521 34.04 0.62 19.44
CA ASN A 521 33.97 -0.79 19.88
C ASN A 521 32.55 -1.34 19.87
N GLU A 522 31.55 -0.46 19.93
CA GLU A 522 30.16 -0.88 19.83
C GLU A 522 29.86 -1.46 18.44
N PHE A 523 30.51 -0.97 17.40
CA PHE A 523 30.21 -1.32 16.00
C PHE A 523 31.18 -2.36 15.41
N SER A 524 32.20 -2.80 16.15
CA SER A 524 33.19 -3.77 15.67
C SER A 524 32.61 -5.19 15.51
N ASN A 525 31.71 -5.61 16.40
CA ASN A 525 31.08 -6.94 16.34
C ASN A 525 30.06 -7.09 15.18
N SER A 526 29.50 -5.99 14.69
CA SER A 526 28.61 -5.98 13.52
C SER A 526 29.31 -6.21 12.19
N LEU A 527 30.62 -5.94 12.11
CA LEU A 527 31.42 -6.30 10.93
C LEU A 527 31.68 -7.80 10.84
N GLN A 528 31.70 -8.49 12.00
CA GLN A 528 31.98 -9.93 12.11
C GLN A 528 30.78 -10.83 11.79
N HIS A 529 29.57 -10.33 11.98
CA HIS A 529 28.34 -11.05 11.65
C HIS A 529 27.96 -10.75 10.19
N GLY A 530 28.62 -11.45 9.27
CA GLY A 530 28.12 -11.57 7.91
C GLY A 530 26.69 -12.08 7.95
N ILE A 531 25.78 -11.40 7.26
CA ILE A 531 24.39 -11.81 7.05
C ILE A 531 24.40 -13.30 6.66
N SER A 532 23.92 -14.16 7.56
CA SER A 532 23.86 -15.60 7.35
C SER A 532 22.95 -15.89 6.15
N LYS A 533 23.55 -16.23 5.01
CA LYS A 533 22.85 -16.74 3.82
C LYS A 533 22.46 -18.23 3.95
N ASN A 534 22.20 -18.72 5.16
CA ASN A 534 21.82 -20.11 5.38
C ASN A 534 20.37 -20.26 5.86
N LYS A 535 19.42 -19.78 5.05
CA LYS A 535 18.10 -20.41 4.91
C LYS A 535 17.67 -20.33 3.44
N LYS A 536 17.22 -21.47 2.89
CA LYS A 536 16.58 -21.55 1.56
C LYS A 536 15.58 -20.39 1.41
N PRO A 537 15.41 -19.80 0.20
CA PRO A 537 14.39 -18.79 -0.01
C PRO A 537 13.03 -19.46 0.05
N ARG A 538 12.47 -19.60 1.25
CA ARG A 538 11.03 -19.51 1.40
C ARG A 538 10.66 -18.17 0.78
N LYS A 539 9.62 -18.12 -0.06
CA LYS A 539 9.07 -16.89 -0.67
C LYS A 539 8.87 -15.83 0.42
N ALA A 540 9.93 -15.13 0.78
CA ALA A 540 9.97 -14.08 1.76
C ALA A 540 9.84 -12.83 0.91
N THR A 541 8.71 -12.16 1.08
CA THR A 541 8.52 -10.78 0.67
C THR A 541 9.74 -10.03 1.20
N PHE A 542 10.72 -9.72 0.34
CA PHE A 542 11.84 -8.87 0.72
C PHE A 542 11.23 -7.60 1.32
N SER A 543 11.58 -7.26 2.56
CA SER A 543 10.98 -6.07 3.16
C SER A 543 11.46 -4.84 2.38
N LYS A 544 10.61 -3.83 2.22
CA LYS A 544 10.88 -2.65 1.36
C LYS A 544 12.16 -1.91 1.79
N ILE A 545 12.53 -2.00 3.07
CA ILE A 545 13.74 -1.42 3.65
C ILE A 545 15.02 -2.20 3.28
N ASP A 546 14.90 -3.49 2.95
CA ASP A 546 16.08 -4.29 2.58
C ASP A 546 16.51 -3.99 1.14
N HIS A 547 15.56 -3.66 0.27
CA HIS A 547 15.83 -3.18 -1.10
C HIS A 547 16.53 -1.81 -1.15
N ILE A 548 16.22 -0.93 -0.19
CA ILE A 548 16.84 0.40 0.00
C ILE A 548 18.34 0.22 0.27
N LEU A 549 18.71 -0.60 1.25
CA LEU A 549 20.10 -0.74 1.70
C LEU A 549 21.04 -1.42 0.68
N GLU A 550 20.51 -2.20 -0.26
CA GLU A 550 21.33 -2.95 -1.22
C GLU A 550 21.66 -2.17 -2.52
N ASN A 551 20.97 -1.07 -2.81
CA ASN A 551 21.06 -0.37 -4.12
C ASN A 551 21.34 1.14 -4.06
N GLU A 552 21.80 1.67 -2.94
CA GLU A 552 21.96 3.12 -2.73
C GLU A 552 23.42 3.59 -2.76
N ASN A 553 23.59 4.87 -3.06
CA ASN A 553 24.84 5.58 -2.85
C ASN A 553 24.71 6.38 -1.54
N ILE A 554 25.54 6.06 -0.55
CA ILE A 554 25.49 6.72 0.76
C ILE A 554 26.81 7.43 1.02
N HIS A 555 26.73 8.73 1.26
CA HIS A 555 27.83 9.57 1.69
C HIS A 555 27.60 10.00 3.14
N ILE A 556 28.60 9.80 4.01
CA ILE A 556 28.51 10.10 5.43
C ILE A 556 29.67 11.00 5.84
N ASN A 557 29.38 12.20 6.32
CA ASN A 557 30.34 13.05 7.01
C ASN A 557 30.29 12.74 8.51
N LEU A 558 31.39 12.23 9.07
CA LEU A 558 31.50 11.84 10.46
C LEU A 558 32.40 12.81 11.22
N ASN A 559 31.87 13.42 12.29
CA ASN A 559 32.62 14.26 13.22
C ASN A 559 32.43 13.74 14.65
N ALA A 560 33.52 13.55 15.40
CA ALA A 560 33.41 13.18 16.81
C ALA A 560 34.45 13.87 17.69
N ASN A 561 34.02 14.40 18.84
CA ASN A 561 34.92 15.14 19.74
C ASN A 561 35.84 14.19 20.50
N SER A 562 35.32 13.06 20.98
CA SER A 562 36.07 11.98 21.61
C SER A 562 35.71 10.63 21.01
N ILE A 563 36.72 9.79 20.78
CA ILE A 563 36.55 8.43 20.28
C ILE A 563 37.29 7.43 21.12
N LYS A 564 36.64 6.28 21.27
CA LYS A 564 37.24 5.08 21.84
C LYS A 564 37.22 3.95 20.81
N TRP A 565 38.40 3.45 20.45
CA TRP A 565 38.57 2.22 19.68
C TRP A 565 39.56 1.32 20.41
N GLN A 566 39.13 0.13 20.81
CA GLN A 566 39.85 -0.73 21.73
C GLN A 566 40.31 0.06 22.97
N LYS A 567 41.64 0.19 23.15
CA LYS A 567 42.28 0.96 24.22
C LYS A 567 42.67 2.39 23.78
N LEU A 568 42.57 2.68 22.48
CA LEU A 568 42.89 3.98 21.90
C LEU A 568 41.78 4.97 22.22
N VAL A 569 42.17 6.10 22.82
CA VAL A 569 41.30 7.25 23.08
C VAL A 569 41.87 8.44 22.31
N ALA A 570 41.11 8.93 21.33
CA ALA A 570 41.50 10.03 20.46
C ALA A 570 40.46 11.15 20.50
N THR A 571 40.83 12.34 20.03
CA THR A 571 39.94 13.50 19.96
C THR A 571 39.88 14.10 18.57
N ASN A 572 38.85 14.91 18.32
CA ASN A 572 38.67 15.68 17.08
C ASN A 572 38.72 14.83 15.81
N LEU A 573 37.97 13.73 15.76
CA LEU A 573 37.87 12.96 14.53
C LEU A 573 37.01 13.68 13.51
N LYS A 574 37.52 13.72 12.28
CA LYS A 574 36.77 14.10 11.09
C LYS A 574 37.05 13.10 9.99
N SER A 575 36.01 12.64 9.30
CA SER A 575 36.16 11.76 8.14
C SER A 575 34.91 11.81 7.26
N SER A 576 35.06 11.35 6.01
CA SER A 576 33.95 11.10 5.11
C SER A 576 33.95 9.63 4.70
N ILE A 577 32.78 9.00 4.63
CA ILE A 577 32.60 7.59 4.25
C ILE A 577 31.68 7.52 3.04
N ASP A 578 32.12 6.85 1.99
CA ASP A 578 31.33 6.52 0.81
C ASP A 578 30.98 5.03 0.79
N LEU A 579 29.72 4.70 0.57
CA LEU A 579 29.21 3.34 0.43
C LEU A 579 28.52 3.21 -0.94
N ASN A 580 29.08 2.40 -1.83
CA ASN A 580 28.58 2.21 -3.20
C ASN A 580 28.62 0.73 -3.60
N ALA A 581 27.46 0.08 -3.73
CA ALA A 581 27.29 -1.24 -4.34
C ALA A 581 28.33 -2.30 -3.88
N GLY A 582 28.48 -2.46 -2.56
CA GLY A 582 29.41 -3.44 -1.97
C GLY A 582 30.88 -3.00 -1.90
N ASN A 583 31.21 -1.79 -2.32
CA ASN A 583 32.48 -1.11 -2.04
C ASN A 583 32.27 -0.05 -0.95
N TRP A 584 33.29 0.18 -0.13
CA TRP A 584 33.29 1.30 0.80
C TRP A 584 34.65 1.99 0.83
N GLN A 585 34.62 3.29 1.07
CA GLN A 585 35.80 4.13 1.14
C GLN A 585 35.70 5.05 2.34
N LEU A 586 36.79 5.14 3.11
CA LEU A 586 36.98 6.09 4.19
C LEU A 586 37.97 7.13 3.70
N ASN A 587 37.51 8.36 3.57
CA ASN A 587 38.29 9.48 3.09
C ASN A 587 38.77 10.33 4.26
N ASN A 588 40.07 10.62 4.26
CA ASN A 588 40.67 11.67 5.04
C ASN A 588 40.30 11.62 6.54
N LEU A 589 40.28 10.41 7.13
CA LEU A 589 40.13 10.31 8.58
C LEU A 589 41.30 11.04 9.20
N THR A 590 41.00 12.00 10.04
CA THR A 590 41.97 12.78 10.83
C THR A 590 41.54 12.70 12.28
N MET A 591 42.47 12.48 13.21
CA MET A 591 42.20 12.50 14.65
C MET A 591 43.48 12.83 15.44
N ASN A 592 43.29 13.30 16.67
CA ASN A 592 44.38 13.64 17.58
C ASN A 592 44.59 12.54 18.62
N LEU A 593 45.84 12.11 18.83
CA LEU A 593 46.22 11.22 19.91
C LEU A 593 47.25 11.93 20.80
N GLY A 594 46.76 12.52 21.90
CA GLY A 594 47.54 13.44 22.72
C GLY A 594 47.90 14.70 21.92
N THR A 595 49.19 14.99 21.78
CA THR A 595 49.71 16.13 21.02
C THR A 595 49.99 15.82 19.55
N GLY A 596 49.88 14.56 19.13
CA GLY A 596 50.16 14.13 17.76
C GLY A 596 48.89 13.89 16.95
N THR A 597 49.06 13.67 15.65
CA THR A 597 47.96 13.48 14.70
C THR A 597 48.06 12.13 14.00
N ILE A 598 46.89 11.54 13.72
CA ILE A 598 46.74 10.32 12.94
C ILE A 598 45.84 10.64 11.75
N GLN A 599 46.30 10.25 10.57
CA GLN A 599 45.61 10.35 9.30
C GLN A 599 45.46 8.95 8.69
N LEU A 600 44.28 8.64 8.17
CA LEU A 600 43.96 7.35 7.56
C LEU A 600 42.99 7.53 6.39
N SER A 601 43.29 6.91 5.27
CA SER A 601 42.35 6.73 4.17
C SER A 601 42.30 5.25 3.80
N THR A 602 41.10 4.70 3.69
CA THR A 602 40.92 3.27 3.35
C THR A 602 39.98 3.08 2.19
N LYS A 603 40.24 2.07 1.36
CA LYS A 603 39.37 1.66 0.26
C LYS A 603 39.22 0.15 0.27
N MET A 604 37.98 -0.32 0.25
CA MET A 604 37.67 -1.73 0.07
C MET A 604 37.09 -1.97 -1.31
N LEU A 605 37.72 -2.88 -2.06
CA LEU A 605 37.25 -3.31 -3.37
C LEU A 605 36.85 -4.78 -3.32
N THR A 606 35.75 -5.11 -3.99
CA THR A 606 35.35 -6.50 -4.21
C THR A 606 35.84 -6.95 -5.59
N ILE A 607 36.80 -7.88 -5.63
CA ILE A 607 37.38 -8.44 -6.85
C ILE A 607 37.15 -9.96 -6.84
N GLN A 608 36.47 -10.51 -7.87
CA GLN A 608 36.18 -11.95 -7.97
C GLN A 608 35.58 -12.56 -6.68
N SER A 609 34.61 -11.86 -6.06
CA SER A 609 33.99 -12.24 -4.78
C SER A 609 34.91 -12.24 -3.55
N ARG A 610 36.14 -11.72 -3.67
CA ARG A 610 37.06 -11.47 -2.55
C ARG A 610 37.10 -9.98 -2.23
N LYS A 611 37.03 -9.63 -0.94
CA LYS A 611 37.13 -8.25 -0.47
C LYS A 611 38.58 -7.94 -0.12
N ILE A 612 39.15 -6.91 -0.73
CA ILE A 612 40.53 -6.46 -0.48
C ILE A 612 40.46 -5.06 0.11
N LEU A 613 41.06 -4.88 1.28
CA LEU A 613 41.24 -3.58 1.93
C LEU A 613 42.61 -3.01 1.57
N SER A 614 42.64 -1.75 1.14
CA SER A 614 43.85 -0.95 1.04
C SER A 614 43.75 0.25 1.97
N ALA A 615 44.82 0.57 2.68
CA ALA A 615 44.88 1.66 3.65
C ALA A 615 46.17 2.46 3.49
N ASN A 616 46.05 3.78 3.42
CA ASN A 616 47.16 4.72 3.52
C ASN A 616 47.07 5.39 4.88
N PHE A 617 48.16 5.41 5.63
CA PHE A 617 48.17 5.98 6.97
C PHE A 617 49.39 6.85 7.19
N GLN A 618 49.21 7.88 8.00
CA GLN A 618 50.27 8.76 8.47
C GLN A 618 50.03 9.09 9.94
N VAL A 619 51.08 8.99 10.74
CA VAL A 619 51.11 9.32 12.16
C VAL A 619 52.22 10.35 12.32
N ASN A 620 51.92 11.49 12.93
CA ASN A 620 52.89 12.56 13.12
C ASN A 620 52.98 12.93 14.60
N ARG A 621 54.21 12.89 15.15
CA ARG A 621 54.56 13.32 16.52
C ARG A 621 53.67 12.72 17.62
N VAL A 622 53.30 11.46 17.47
CA VAL A 622 52.52 10.73 18.48
C VAL A 622 53.47 10.06 19.47
N LYS A 623 53.15 10.11 20.77
CA LYS A 623 53.94 9.40 21.78
C LYS A 623 53.90 7.88 21.55
N ALA A 624 55.08 7.26 21.48
CA ALA A 624 55.24 5.85 21.12
C ALA A 624 54.46 4.89 22.03
N ASP A 625 54.53 5.12 23.34
CA ASP A 625 53.84 4.38 24.38
C ASP A 625 52.32 4.52 24.25
N ALA A 626 51.81 5.73 23.99
CA ALA A 626 50.37 5.96 23.82
C ALA A 626 49.82 5.22 22.58
N LEU A 627 50.53 5.27 21.45
CA LEU A 627 50.14 4.57 20.23
C LEU A 627 50.18 3.05 20.41
N LEU A 628 51.29 2.52 20.95
CA LEU A 628 51.44 1.10 21.24
C LEU A 628 50.34 0.63 22.20
N TYR A 629 50.05 1.38 23.27
CA TYR A 629 49.00 1.00 24.21
C TYR A 629 47.62 0.97 23.53
N GLY A 630 47.29 2.02 22.78
CA GLY A 630 46.01 2.16 22.09
C GLY A 630 45.78 1.06 21.04
N MET A 631 46.83 0.66 20.33
CA MET A 631 46.81 -0.35 19.26
C MET A 631 47.13 -1.76 19.77
N ASN A 632 47.08 -2.00 21.08
CA ASN A 632 47.39 -3.29 21.71
C ASN A 632 48.75 -3.88 21.26
N ASN A 633 49.78 -3.03 21.29
CA ASN A 633 51.15 -3.26 20.84
C ASN A 633 51.25 -3.77 19.38
N PHE A 634 50.25 -3.50 18.54
CA PHE A 634 50.12 -4.04 17.18
C PHE A 634 50.19 -5.59 17.11
N GLY A 635 49.91 -6.28 18.21
CA GLY A 635 50.04 -7.75 18.30
C GLY A 635 51.47 -8.26 18.49
N LEU A 636 52.46 -7.39 18.75
CA LEU A 636 53.84 -7.79 18.99
C LEU A 636 54.01 -8.46 20.36
N ASN A 637 54.68 -9.63 20.41
CA ASN A 637 54.86 -10.42 21.64
C ASN A 637 56.14 -10.07 22.43
N GLY A 638 57.13 -9.43 21.80
CA GLY A 638 58.41 -9.09 22.45
C GLY A 638 58.55 -7.63 22.88
N LEU A 639 57.76 -6.73 22.29
CA LEU A 639 57.90 -5.28 22.43
C LEU A 639 56.55 -4.66 22.79
N SER A 640 56.51 -3.83 23.82
CA SER A 640 55.26 -3.23 24.28
C SER A 640 55.36 -1.74 24.57
N HIS A 641 54.20 -1.10 24.78
CA HIS A 641 54.12 0.27 25.27
C HIS A 641 54.89 0.53 26.57
N LYS A 642 55.22 -0.51 27.36
CA LYS A 642 56.05 -0.34 28.57
C LYS A 642 57.52 -0.12 28.24
N ASN A 643 57.97 -0.57 27.06
CA ASN A 643 59.37 -0.62 26.70
C ASN A 643 59.83 0.58 25.87
N ILE A 644 58.98 1.15 25.01
CA ILE A 644 59.40 2.26 24.14
C ILE A 644 58.83 3.59 24.61
N ARG A 645 59.66 4.63 24.60
CA ARG A 645 59.29 6.05 24.70
C ARG A 645 59.85 6.82 23.50
N GLY A 646 59.28 7.99 23.23
CA GLY A 646 59.71 8.90 22.16
C GLY A 646 58.54 9.41 21.32
N GLU A 647 58.82 10.30 20.38
CA GLU A 647 57.85 10.77 19.38
C GLU A 647 57.97 9.95 18.10
N LEU A 648 56.87 9.31 17.68
CA LEU A 648 56.76 8.53 16.45
C LEU A 648 56.20 9.36 15.31
N ASN A 649 56.88 9.27 14.17
CA ASN A 649 56.33 9.57 12.86
C ASN A 649 56.29 8.27 12.07
N ILE A 650 55.14 7.92 11.50
CA ILE A 650 54.98 6.70 10.71
C ILE A 650 54.20 7.06 9.46
N SER A 651 54.62 6.59 8.29
CA SER A 651 53.81 6.67 7.08
C SER A 651 53.91 5.37 6.30
N GLY A 652 52.82 4.97 5.65
CA GLY A 652 52.85 3.71 4.94
C GLY A 652 51.57 3.38 4.21
N GLN A 653 51.66 2.26 3.49
CA GLN A 653 50.53 1.65 2.79
C GLN A 653 50.39 0.21 3.26
N LEU A 654 49.15 -0.21 3.48
CA LEU A 654 48.78 -1.56 3.88
C LEU A 654 47.73 -2.11 2.90
N LYS A 655 47.89 -3.38 2.53
CA LYS A 655 46.91 -4.15 1.78
C LYS A 655 46.65 -5.47 2.49
N SER A 656 45.39 -5.85 2.60
CA SER A 656 45.02 -7.16 3.16
C SER A 656 43.68 -7.64 2.62
N PRO A 657 43.55 -8.94 2.27
CA PRO A 657 42.24 -9.53 2.06
C PRO A 657 41.46 -9.56 3.38
N LEU A 658 40.17 -9.24 3.30
CA LEU A 658 39.27 -9.39 4.43
C LEU A 658 38.77 -10.83 4.51
N ASN A 659 38.67 -11.36 5.71
CA ASN A 659 38.06 -12.66 5.95
C ASN A 659 36.52 -12.61 5.72
N LYS A 660 35.84 -13.75 5.79
CA LYS A 660 34.37 -13.83 5.60
C LYS A 660 33.57 -13.01 6.61
N GLN A 661 34.19 -12.65 7.73
CA GLN A 661 33.68 -11.83 8.83
C GLN A 661 34.18 -10.37 8.73
N GLY A 662 34.66 -9.91 7.57
CA GLY A 662 35.12 -8.53 7.38
C GLY A 662 36.36 -8.11 8.17
N GLY A 663 37.00 -9.02 8.90
CA GLY A 663 38.23 -8.78 9.66
C GLY A 663 39.49 -8.92 8.82
N ILE A 664 40.55 -8.21 9.21
CA ILE A 664 41.90 -8.34 8.61
C ILE A 664 42.54 -9.61 9.16
N ASN A 665 43.15 -10.43 8.28
CA ASN A 665 43.99 -11.54 8.69
C ASN A 665 45.46 -11.07 8.77
N PRO A 666 46.10 -11.03 9.96
CA PRO A 666 47.49 -10.59 10.12
C PRO A 666 48.50 -11.33 9.23
N GLU A 667 48.28 -12.62 9.00
CA GLU A 667 49.15 -13.47 8.16
C GLU A 667 49.05 -13.15 6.66
N GLN A 668 48.08 -12.34 6.26
CA GLN A 668 47.86 -11.95 4.86
C GLN A 668 48.06 -10.45 4.64
N ILE A 669 48.65 -9.76 5.62
CA ILE A 669 49.01 -8.35 5.48
C ILE A 669 50.24 -8.23 4.58
N THR A 670 50.15 -7.31 3.63
CA THR A 670 51.30 -6.75 2.91
C THR A 670 51.36 -5.25 3.20
N ALA A 671 52.52 -4.74 3.60
CA ALA A 671 52.68 -3.32 3.89
C ALA A 671 54.09 -2.81 3.60
N ALA A 672 54.22 -1.52 3.32
CA ALA A 672 55.49 -0.79 3.32
C ALA A 672 55.34 0.39 4.29
N ILE A 673 56.22 0.47 5.28
CA ILE A 673 56.08 1.36 6.43
C ILE A 673 57.39 2.09 6.67
N ASN A 674 57.37 3.40 6.46
CA ASN A 674 58.41 4.31 6.91
C ASN A 674 58.13 4.68 8.36
N PHE A 675 59.13 4.58 9.22
CA PHE A 675 59.02 5.07 10.59
C PHE A 675 60.24 5.91 10.97
N GLN A 676 59.98 6.89 11.83
CA GLN A 676 60.99 7.68 12.51
C GLN A 676 60.61 7.84 13.97
N ILE A 677 61.55 7.57 14.87
CA ILE A 677 61.40 7.81 16.30
C ILE A 677 62.43 8.83 16.76
N ASN A 678 61.94 9.90 17.37
CA ASN A 678 62.77 10.98 17.91
C ASN A 678 62.77 10.94 19.43
N GLN A 679 63.87 11.36 20.04
CA GLN A 679 64.05 11.39 21.51
C GLN A 679 63.66 10.05 22.16
N GLY A 680 64.06 8.95 21.52
CA GLY A 680 63.57 7.64 21.88
C GLY A 680 64.28 7.07 23.11
N ALA A 681 63.56 6.26 23.87
CA ALA A 681 64.15 5.46 24.94
C ALA A 681 63.58 4.05 24.94
N LEU A 682 64.46 3.08 25.22
CA LEU A 682 64.13 1.67 25.39
C LEU A 682 64.33 1.29 26.85
N LEU A 683 63.26 0.86 27.49
CA LEU A 683 63.15 0.61 28.92
C LEU A 683 62.88 -0.88 29.17
N ASN A 684 63.63 -1.48 30.09
CA ASN A 684 63.42 -2.83 30.60
C ASN A 684 63.17 -3.89 29.50
N TYR A 685 63.92 -3.80 28.40
CA TYR A 685 63.75 -4.71 27.28
C TYR A 685 64.47 -6.02 27.56
N ALA A 686 63.70 -7.08 27.83
CA ALA A 686 64.22 -8.36 28.33
C ALA A 686 65.39 -8.96 27.52
N PRO A 687 65.39 -8.90 26.16
CA PRO A 687 66.54 -9.35 25.38
C PRO A 687 67.86 -8.63 25.70
N LEU A 688 67.82 -7.32 25.96
CA LEU A 688 69.02 -6.55 26.30
C LEU A 688 69.46 -6.79 27.75
N LEU A 689 68.51 -6.99 28.67
CA LEU A 689 68.83 -7.35 30.05
C LEU A 689 69.55 -8.72 30.11
N LYS A 690 69.10 -9.71 29.33
CA LYS A 690 69.82 -11.00 29.21
C LYS A 690 71.24 -10.82 28.65
N ILE A 691 71.41 -9.92 27.67
CA ILE A 691 72.75 -9.58 27.14
C ILE A 691 73.62 -8.90 28.22
N GLN A 692 73.04 -8.03 29.05
CA GLN A 692 73.73 -7.39 30.17
C GLN A 692 74.30 -8.44 31.12
N ASP A 693 73.48 -9.41 31.54
CA ASP A 693 73.85 -10.44 32.52
C ASP A 693 75.00 -11.34 32.03
N HIS A 694 75.08 -11.57 30.70
CA HIS A 694 76.07 -12.47 30.11
C HIS A 694 77.32 -11.77 29.55
N ILE A 695 77.19 -10.58 28.96
CA ILE A 695 78.25 -9.92 28.16
C ILE A 695 78.66 -8.57 28.76
N PHE A 696 77.73 -7.79 29.31
CA PHE A 696 77.97 -6.41 29.76
C PHE A 696 77.60 -6.17 31.23
N LYS A 697 78.08 -7.00 32.16
CA LYS A 697 77.69 -6.99 33.59
C LYS A 697 77.81 -5.64 34.31
N LYS A 698 78.66 -4.73 33.83
CA LYS A 698 78.89 -3.39 34.41
C LYS A 698 78.16 -2.25 33.70
N ARG A 699 77.27 -2.53 32.75
CA ARG A 699 76.50 -1.51 32.01
C ARG A 699 75.04 -1.50 32.45
N GLN A 700 74.44 -0.32 32.54
CA GLN A 700 73.00 -0.15 32.75
C GLN A 700 72.29 -0.18 31.39
N LEU A 701 71.67 -1.31 31.05
CA LEU A 701 70.88 -1.52 29.83
C LEU A 701 69.37 -1.57 30.09
N ASP A 702 68.95 -1.29 31.33
CA ASP A 702 67.57 -1.17 31.79
C ASP A 702 66.89 0.11 31.30
N SER A 703 67.65 1.18 31.05
CA SER A 703 67.16 2.43 30.46
C SER A 703 68.14 3.01 29.45
N LEU A 704 67.83 2.83 28.16
CA LEU A 704 68.68 3.29 27.05
C LEU A 704 68.00 4.39 26.27
N GLN A 705 68.58 5.60 26.28
CA GLN A 705 68.20 6.64 25.33
C GLN A 705 68.86 6.35 24.00
N PHE A 706 68.14 6.52 22.89
CA PHE A 706 68.69 6.33 21.55
C PHE A 706 68.48 7.56 20.65
N ALA A 707 69.45 7.79 19.78
CA ALA A 707 69.39 8.83 18.76
C ALA A 707 68.23 8.59 17.79
N ASN A 708 67.90 9.60 16.98
CA ASN A 708 66.80 9.47 16.02
C ASN A 708 67.00 8.24 15.12
N ILE A 709 66.04 7.32 15.13
CA ILE A 709 66.03 6.14 14.24
C ILE A 709 65.06 6.44 13.12
N LYS A 710 65.49 6.21 11.88
CA LYS A 710 64.66 6.25 10.68
C LYS A 710 64.91 4.99 9.88
N ASN A 711 63.86 4.27 9.51
CA ASN A 711 63.98 3.08 8.65
C ASN A 711 62.67 2.83 7.90
N GLU A 712 62.74 2.02 6.84
CA GLU A 712 61.61 1.51 6.08
C GLU A 712 61.51 0.01 6.29
N ILE A 713 60.37 -0.47 6.82
CA ILE A 713 60.10 -1.89 7.00
C ILE A 713 59.05 -2.35 6.00
N THR A 714 59.17 -3.59 5.55
CA THR A 714 58.16 -4.20 4.69
C THR A 714 57.51 -5.36 5.42
N ILE A 715 56.22 -5.57 5.18
CA ILE A 715 55.47 -6.72 5.68
C ILE A 715 55.03 -7.51 4.47
N ASN A 716 55.34 -8.81 4.43
CA ASN A 716 54.85 -9.70 3.39
C ASN A 716 54.27 -10.96 4.02
N LYS A 717 52.98 -11.19 3.83
CA LYS A 717 52.23 -12.31 4.43
C LYS A 717 52.47 -12.42 5.94
N GLY A 718 52.39 -11.28 6.63
CA GLY A 718 52.60 -11.19 8.08
C GLY A 718 54.04 -11.35 8.56
N ASN A 719 55.04 -11.50 7.68
CA ASN A 719 56.45 -11.44 8.03
C ASN A 719 56.99 -10.01 7.86
N ILE A 720 57.48 -9.40 8.94
CA ILE A 720 58.07 -8.06 8.95
C ILE A 720 59.56 -8.19 8.63
N HIS A 721 59.98 -7.69 7.48
CA HIS A 721 61.38 -7.56 7.12
C HIS A 721 61.90 -6.20 7.58
N ILE A 722 62.97 -6.22 8.36
CA ILE A 722 63.64 -5.06 8.93
C ILE A 722 65.01 -4.92 8.27
N PRO A 723 65.21 -3.94 7.38
CA PRO A 723 66.53 -3.65 6.84
C PRO A 723 67.51 -3.29 7.95
N ARG A 724 68.78 -3.66 7.76
CA ARG A 724 69.84 -3.43 8.74
C ARG A 724 69.93 -1.94 9.11
N MET A 725 69.67 -1.61 10.37
CA MET A 725 69.75 -0.25 10.90
C MET A 725 70.73 -0.12 12.07
N GLU A 726 71.33 1.05 12.23
CA GLU A 726 72.11 1.41 13.42
C GLU A 726 71.17 1.93 14.53
N ILE A 727 71.33 1.37 15.73
CA ILE A 727 70.69 1.83 16.96
C ILE A 727 71.80 2.41 17.84
N ALA A 728 72.01 3.72 17.76
CA ALA A 728 72.98 4.43 18.59
C ALA A 728 72.34 4.82 19.92
N THR A 729 72.81 4.22 21.03
CA THR A 729 72.25 4.44 22.38
C THR A 729 73.23 5.17 23.30
N SER A 730 72.74 5.62 24.46
CA SER A 730 73.55 6.21 25.54
C SER A 730 74.66 5.28 26.03
N ALA A 731 74.44 3.96 26.02
CA ALA A 731 75.40 2.99 26.53
C ALA A 731 76.24 2.30 25.43
N LEU A 732 75.68 2.07 24.24
CA LEU A 732 76.30 1.26 23.19
C LEU A 732 75.69 1.51 21.79
N ASN A 733 76.41 1.17 20.72
CA ASN A 733 75.86 1.14 19.36
C ASN A 733 75.55 -0.30 18.95
N LEU A 734 74.38 -0.55 18.38
CA LEU A 734 73.97 -1.87 17.86
C LEU A 734 73.65 -1.72 16.38
N PHE A 735 73.78 -2.79 15.60
CA PHE A 735 73.07 -2.88 14.32
C PHE A 735 72.10 -4.06 14.38
N VAL A 736 70.87 -3.84 13.93
CA VAL A 736 69.80 -4.86 13.94
C VAL A 736 69.16 -4.93 12.57
N GLY A 737 68.92 -6.13 12.07
CA GLY A 737 68.16 -6.39 10.84
C GLY A 737 67.70 -7.85 10.79
N GLY A 738 66.78 -8.18 9.89
CA GLY A 738 66.26 -9.54 9.71
C GLY A 738 64.74 -9.58 9.67
N ASP A 739 64.16 -10.72 10.04
CA ASP A 739 62.75 -11.01 9.86
C ASP A 739 62.03 -11.26 11.20
N TYR A 740 60.84 -10.70 11.34
CA TYR A 740 59.96 -10.88 12.49
C TYR A 740 58.52 -11.15 12.03
N GLY A 741 58.07 -12.39 12.16
CA GLY A 741 56.69 -12.80 11.93
C GLY A 741 55.74 -12.28 13.01
N LEU A 742 54.58 -11.78 12.59
CA LEU A 742 53.48 -11.41 13.49
C LEU A 742 52.93 -12.60 14.30
N ASN A 743 53.23 -13.83 13.88
CA ASN A 743 52.97 -15.07 14.63
C ASN A 743 54.02 -15.33 15.74
N GLY A 744 55.03 -14.47 15.88
CA GLY A 744 56.12 -14.60 16.85
C GLY A 744 57.38 -15.29 16.32
N ASN A 745 57.42 -15.75 15.06
CA ASN A 745 58.62 -16.32 14.46
C ASN A 745 59.67 -15.21 14.28
N THR A 746 60.79 -15.29 14.98
CA THR A 746 61.83 -14.26 14.99
C THR A 746 63.09 -14.83 14.39
N ASP A 747 63.73 -14.09 13.49
CA ASP A 747 65.05 -14.36 12.97
C ASP A 747 65.79 -13.03 12.75
N LEU A 748 66.36 -12.50 13.82
CA LEU A 748 67.03 -11.19 13.81
C LEU A 748 68.53 -11.36 13.99
N HIS A 749 69.29 -10.65 13.16
CA HIS A 749 70.72 -10.51 13.23
C HIS A 749 71.06 -9.24 14.03
N ILE A 750 71.88 -9.40 15.06
CA ILE A 750 72.31 -8.33 15.96
C ILE A 750 73.84 -8.25 15.90
N GLN A 751 74.37 -7.14 15.41
CA GLN A 751 75.80 -6.86 15.42
C GLN A 751 76.12 -5.93 16.59
N VAL A 752 77.05 -6.35 17.43
CA VAL A 752 77.59 -5.58 18.55
C VAL A 752 79.07 -5.28 18.27
N PRO A 753 79.42 -4.08 17.78
CA PRO A 753 80.80 -3.63 17.63
C PRO A 753 81.66 -3.83 18.91
N LEU A 754 82.88 -4.34 18.78
CA LEU A 754 83.79 -4.56 19.93
C LEU A 754 84.28 -3.25 20.55
N ASN A 755 84.25 -2.15 19.82
CA ASN A 755 84.49 -0.82 20.39
C ASN A 755 83.42 -0.41 21.41
N ASN A 756 82.31 -1.13 21.51
CA ASN A 756 81.38 -1.02 22.63
C ASN A 756 81.94 -1.63 23.93
N LEU A 757 83.14 -2.21 23.98
CA LEU A 757 83.70 -2.75 25.22
C LEU A 757 84.37 -1.66 26.08
N THR A 758 84.84 -0.56 25.48
CA THR A 758 85.35 0.61 26.21
C THR A 758 84.20 1.49 26.69
N GLN A 759 84.34 2.10 27.88
CA GLN A 759 83.31 3.00 28.44
C GLN A 759 83.12 4.22 27.54
N ARG A 760 81.87 4.57 27.25
CA ARG A 760 81.52 5.73 26.43
C ARG A 760 81.55 6.98 27.30
N ASP A 761 82.26 8.01 26.85
CA ASP A 761 82.23 9.33 27.46
C ASP A 761 80.83 9.93 27.31
N GLN A 762 80.12 10.07 28.43
CA GLN A 762 78.73 10.51 28.48
C GLN A 762 78.54 11.97 28.01
N THR A 763 79.64 12.74 27.89
CA THR A 763 79.63 14.15 27.46
C THR A 763 79.63 14.32 25.93
N LYS A 764 79.91 13.27 25.14
CA LYS A 764 79.88 13.31 23.67
C LYS A 764 78.46 13.04 23.14
N LYS A 765 77.93 13.97 22.32
CA LYS A 765 76.66 13.80 21.58
C LYS A 765 76.58 12.43 20.92
N MET A 766 75.43 11.76 21.01
CA MET A 766 75.11 10.53 20.27
C MET A 766 75.12 10.83 18.76
N LYS A 767 76.30 10.80 18.13
CA LYS A 767 76.46 11.03 16.69
C LYS A 767 76.27 9.70 15.95
N ILE A 768 75.34 9.68 15.00
CA ILE A 768 75.26 8.64 13.96
C ILE A 768 76.58 8.71 13.18
N ALA A 769 77.25 7.58 12.98
CA ALA A 769 78.60 7.58 12.46
C ALA A 769 78.63 8.01 10.98
N SER A 770 79.18 9.20 10.70
CA SER A 770 79.22 9.75 9.34
C SER A 770 80.22 9.08 8.39
N ASN A 771 81.02 8.09 8.82
CA ASN A 771 82.03 7.47 7.93
C ASN A 771 82.59 6.07 8.36
N LYS A 772 81.78 5.17 8.95
CA LYS A 772 82.15 3.75 9.17
C LYS A 772 80.95 2.80 9.04
N GLU A 773 80.43 2.63 7.83
CA GLU A 773 79.28 1.76 7.48
C GLU A 773 79.40 0.29 7.93
N LYS A 774 80.57 -0.15 8.41
CA LYS A 774 80.88 -1.55 8.77
C LYS A 774 80.86 -1.85 10.27
N GLY A 775 80.76 -0.90 11.20
CA GLY A 775 80.78 -1.23 12.65
C GLY A 775 82.03 -1.98 13.16
N GLY A 776 83.12 -2.04 12.39
CA GLY A 776 84.39 -2.68 12.77
C GLY A 776 84.31 -4.16 13.13
N THR A 777 85.34 -4.67 13.81
CA THR A 777 85.33 -6.00 14.44
C THR A 777 84.19 -6.06 15.45
N SER A 778 83.33 -7.07 15.33
CA SER A 778 82.04 -7.12 16.05
C SER A 778 81.76 -8.53 16.55
N ILE A 779 81.00 -8.64 17.63
CA ILE A 779 80.32 -9.86 18.02
C ILE A 779 78.99 -9.90 17.25
N PHE A 780 78.70 -11.01 16.61
CA PHE A 780 77.43 -11.23 15.93
C PHE A 780 76.58 -12.18 16.75
N LEU A 781 75.35 -11.76 17.03
CA LEU A 781 74.34 -12.50 17.76
C LEU A 781 73.13 -12.69 16.85
N ARG A 782 72.41 -13.79 17.02
CA ARG A 782 71.16 -14.09 16.31
C ARG A 782 70.07 -14.37 17.32
N ALA A 783 68.96 -13.67 17.22
CA ALA A 783 67.76 -13.89 18.00
C ALA A 783 66.79 -14.76 17.18
N ILE A 784 66.55 -15.99 17.63
CA ILE A 784 65.70 -16.96 16.94
C ILE A 784 64.60 -17.44 17.88
N SER A 785 63.37 -17.57 17.39
CA SER A 785 62.27 -18.21 18.15
C SER A 785 62.46 -19.72 18.25
N GLU A 786 62.30 -20.26 19.46
CA GLU A 786 62.19 -21.70 19.70
C GLU A 786 60.75 -22.20 19.43
N PRO A 787 60.52 -23.53 19.25
CA PRO A 787 59.18 -24.08 19.00
C PRO A 787 58.13 -23.76 20.09
N ASN A 788 58.58 -23.39 21.29
CA ASN A 788 57.75 -22.94 22.42
C ASN A 788 57.40 -21.43 22.38
N GLY A 789 57.83 -20.70 21.33
CA GLY A 789 57.59 -19.26 21.15
C GLY A 789 58.54 -18.34 21.91
N GLN A 790 59.49 -18.85 22.70
CA GLN A 790 60.49 -18.02 23.39
C GLN A 790 61.63 -17.63 22.43
N VAL A 791 62.04 -16.36 22.48
CA VAL A 791 63.18 -15.87 21.70
C VAL A 791 64.48 -16.17 22.45
N LYS A 792 65.39 -16.91 21.81
CA LYS A 792 66.72 -17.23 22.32
C LYS A 792 67.79 -16.48 21.53
N ILE A 793 68.75 -15.92 22.24
CA ILE A 793 69.90 -15.22 21.66
C ILE A 793 71.09 -16.19 21.66
N LYS A 794 71.73 -16.37 20.51
CA LYS A 794 72.94 -17.21 20.35
C LYS A 794 73.98 -16.49 19.49
N LEU A 795 75.21 -16.99 19.49
CA LEU A 795 76.24 -16.52 18.54
C LEU A 795 75.80 -16.78 17.10
N ASP A 796 76.06 -15.82 16.23
CA ASP A 796 75.72 -15.89 14.81
C ASP A 796 76.96 -16.18 13.95
N PRO A 797 77.24 -17.45 13.60
CA PRO A 797 78.39 -17.79 12.77
C PRO A 797 78.28 -17.21 11.35
N LYS A 798 77.07 -16.85 10.89
CA LYS A 798 76.84 -16.26 9.56
C LYS A 798 76.66 -14.74 9.59
N GLY A 799 76.74 -14.10 10.76
CA GLY A 799 76.46 -12.67 10.89
C GLY A 799 77.40 -11.76 10.09
N GLY A 800 78.67 -12.18 9.94
CA GLY A 800 79.63 -11.49 9.07
C GLY A 800 79.31 -11.59 7.58
N GLN A 801 78.63 -12.66 7.15
CA GLN A 801 78.12 -12.79 5.78
C GLN A 801 76.87 -11.93 5.58
N TYR A 802 75.89 -12.03 6.48
CA TYR A 802 74.65 -11.23 6.45
C TYR A 802 74.96 -9.73 6.38
N LYS A 803 75.89 -9.24 7.20
CA LYS A 803 76.36 -7.85 7.15
C LYS A 803 76.88 -7.44 5.77
N ARG A 804 77.62 -8.30 5.06
CA ARG A 804 78.17 -7.98 3.74
C ARG A 804 77.06 -7.89 2.69
N GLU A 805 76.10 -8.81 2.75
CA GLU A 805 74.94 -8.84 1.85
C GLU A 805 74.07 -7.59 2.03
N GLN A 806 73.81 -7.19 3.28
CA GLN A 806 73.00 -6.01 3.60
C GLN A 806 73.69 -4.66 3.33
N ILE A 807 75.02 -4.62 3.18
CA ILE A 807 75.75 -3.40 2.77
C ILE A 807 75.79 -3.28 1.25
N ALA A 808 75.63 -4.39 0.53
CA ALA A 808 75.64 -4.43 -0.93
C ALA A 808 74.25 -4.17 -1.56
N GLN A 809 73.19 -4.38 -0.80
CA GLN A 809 71.79 -4.04 -1.12
C GLN A 809 71.52 -2.58 -0.72
#